data_AF-A0AAJ2R578-F1
#
_entry.id   AF-A0AAJ2R578-F1
#
_cell.length_a   1.000
_cell.length_b   1.000
_cell.length_c   1.000
_cell.angle_alpha   90.00
_cell.angle_beta   90.00
_cell.angle_gamma   90.00
#
_symmetry.space_group_name_H-M   'P 1'
#
loop_
_entity.id
_entity.type
_entity.pdbx_description
1 polymer ?
#
loop_
_entity_poly.entity_id
_entity_poly.type
_entity_poly.pdbx_seq_one_letter_code
_entity_poly.pdbx_strand_id
1 'polypeptide(L)'
;MRILIDLQACQAENKNRGIGRYAMSLVEEMCANNRGHEILISLNGGLTDNILHIRSRLGKYIPAENFKIWYPSGRSAYINQGEKWFRQSSELLHEAFIANLKPDVLLISSLFEGLVCDASTSIGLFFQDLPTAVILYDLIPFIYRKPYLENPLVKEWYEEKISFLRKSGLHLAISASSRQESIQYLGSDPQKVINISAAVGPQFRHITFDENAEGKIRQRYGLVKPYVMYTGGIDHRKNIEGLIRAFSLLPEEIKEQHQLAIVCSIQDVDRHRLSNLAKEHGFTDTQLILTGFVSEEDLPLLYNLSEIFVFPSLHEGFGLPALEAMACGKAVIGSNCSSLPEVIGDQDALFDPHDDKSIMQKLFQVLSDDEFRKKLEHSSVKQATNFSWKKSASTAWDALEAYVRHEKQKQSFPEDGKRLRLAYISPLPSERSGISDYSAELLPELAKHYEIDVVTDQKEISSTWINSNCTRRSIDWFSNNYGHYDRVLYHFGNSHFHQHMFALLQAYPGVVVLHDFFLSGIVAHMECSGIESGIWVQYLYDSHGYPALKKRIDVKDTADVVWEYPCNFTVLQNALGLIVHSKNSIKLAENWYGAQETKKWAMIPHLRTFSEVNDLERLKARTELGIDQGDLVVCSFGLLGKTKLNHRLLEAWLSSALCHDQKCLLIFVGENDSGAYGRQLLDRIASSECKSRISITGWADEEKFRTYLKAANIGVQLRTLSRGETSGTVLDCMNYGLATIVNANGSMADLPNDGVYKLPDDFRDQELIEALELFHTEVGRRAELGVRAQEIINSQHDPKRCAEDYQVAIEAFYRNGNPVIPRLIDKISDLGGESVDSKKIFALSKEIDRSVETGLKQKQILVDVSELIQRDARSGIQRVVRSILQEWLSNPPEGYRVEPVYACSSKNGYKYARRFTLEFLNCPGNYLLDEPITYGSGDYFIGLDLQPTIVSSQRAVYQSMRQAGTVVKFVVYDLLLIKFPQYFLSGGSQQFEEWLDVVSESDGAICISKSVADDLEDYLERKSLRQTSDFQIDWFHLGADLQYSLPTRGMPENSNQVLNALHAQCSFLMVGTLEPRKGHEQILSAFEILWESGHQLNLIIVGKKGWMVDALVDRIKDHNRNGVSLFLIENASDEYLDKIYENSKCLLAASYDEGFGLPLIEAAKHSIPILARDIPVFREVAGDAALYFSADNAEQMSNEILSWARKYSAGDIQESKNMPWLTWRQSADNLFKALF
;
A
#
# COMPACT_ATOMS: atom_id res chain seq x y z
N MET A 1 -3.12 -4.49 -21.40
CA MET A 1 -4.26 -5.00 -20.61
C MET A 1 -3.79 -5.28 -19.20
N ARG A 2 -4.72 -5.34 -18.25
CA ARG A 2 -4.50 -5.79 -16.87
C ARG A 2 -4.93 -7.24 -16.76
N ILE A 3 -4.01 -8.14 -16.42
CA ILE A 3 -4.32 -9.54 -16.15
C ILE A 3 -4.19 -9.81 -14.65
N LEU A 4 -5.16 -10.53 -14.10
CA LEU A 4 -5.03 -11.14 -12.78
C LEU A 4 -4.77 -12.63 -12.95
N ILE A 5 -3.70 -13.13 -12.33
CA ILE A 5 -3.37 -14.56 -12.32
C ILE A 5 -3.66 -15.09 -10.92
N ASP A 6 -4.63 -15.99 -10.79
CA ASP A 6 -4.83 -16.77 -9.57
C ASP A 6 -3.75 -17.84 -9.50
N LEU A 7 -2.90 -17.74 -8.47
CA LEU A 7 -1.75 -18.62 -8.28
C LEU A 7 -1.90 -19.54 -7.07
N GLN A 8 -3.14 -19.85 -6.65
CA GLN A 8 -3.39 -20.78 -5.55
C GLN A 8 -2.82 -22.18 -5.81
N ALA A 9 -2.63 -22.56 -7.09
CA ALA A 9 -1.93 -23.80 -7.49
C ALA A 9 -0.50 -23.92 -6.90
N CYS A 10 0.15 -22.79 -6.65
CA CYS A 10 1.48 -22.73 -6.04
C CYS A 10 1.43 -22.68 -4.50
N GLN A 11 0.24 -22.62 -3.89
CA GLN A 11 0.07 -22.59 -2.43
C GLN A 11 -0.62 -23.86 -1.90
N ALA A 12 -1.52 -24.45 -2.69
CA ALA A 12 -2.35 -25.59 -2.36
C ALA A 12 -1.56 -26.93 -2.33
N GLU A 13 -2.27 -28.05 -2.18
CA GLU A 13 -1.69 -29.39 -2.06
C GLU A 13 -0.70 -29.73 -3.19
N ASN A 14 -0.97 -29.23 -4.40
CA ASN A 14 -0.17 -29.51 -5.59
C ASN A 14 1.06 -28.61 -5.76
N LYS A 15 1.40 -27.76 -4.77
CA LYS A 15 2.50 -26.77 -4.86
C LYS A 15 3.84 -27.35 -5.30
N ASN A 16 4.21 -28.53 -4.78
CA ASN A 16 5.47 -29.21 -5.08
C ASN A 16 5.31 -30.34 -6.13
N ARG A 17 4.14 -30.45 -6.77
CA ARG A 17 3.84 -31.47 -7.79
C ARG A 17 3.90 -30.86 -9.19
N GLY A 18 3.56 -31.66 -10.21
CA GLY A 18 3.58 -31.24 -11.61
C GLY A 18 2.79 -29.95 -11.87
N ILE A 19 1.59 -29.82 -11.28
CA ILE A 19 0.71 -28.64 -11.44
C ILE A 19 1.36 -27.37 -10.87
N GLY A 20 1.80 -27.38 -9.60
CA GLY A 20 2.44 -26.21 -8.98
C GLY A 20 3.73 -25.79 -9.69
N ARG A 21 4.59 -26.75 -10.06
CA ARG A 21 5.83 -26.48 -10.83
C ARG A 21 5.54 -25.90 -12.21
N TYR A 22 4.53 -26.43 -12.90
CA TYR A 22 4.07 -25.94 -14.21
C TYR A 22 3.56 -24.51 -14.09
N ALA A 23 2.62 -24.27 -13.17
CA ALA A 23 2.01 -22.96 -12.97
C ALA A 23 3.07 -21.90 -12.64
N MET A 24 3.98 -22.20 -11.72
CA MET A 24 5.06 -21.29 -11.35
C MET A 24 5.97 -20.96 -12.55
N SER A 25 6.41 -21.96 -13.31
CA SER A 25 7.35 -21.76 -14.42
C SER A 25 6.73 -21.01 -15.59
N LEU A 26 5.46 -21.30 -15.92
CA LEU A 26 4.72 -20.58 -16.95
C LEU A 26 4.52 -19.11 -16.55
N VAL A 27 4.07 -18.86 -15.32
CA VAL A 27 3.80 -17.51 -14.82
C VAL A 27 5.08 -16.71 -14.67
N GLU A 28 6.19 -17.33 -14.22
CA GLU A 28 7.50 -16.68 -14.17
C GLU A 28 7.93 -16.16 -15.56
N GLU A 29 7.77 -16.98 -16.60
CA GLU A 29 8.11 -16.58 -17.97
C GLU A 29 7.13 -15.55 -18.55
N MET A 30 5.84 -15.62 -18.18
CA MET A 30 4.86 -14.58 -18.53
C MET A 30 5.21 -13.24 -17.88
N CYS A 31 5.65 -13.24 -16.61
CA CYS A 31 6.11 -12.05 -15.91
C CYS A 31 7.39 -11.47 -16.54
N ALA A 32 8.36 -12.34 -16.85
CA ALA A 32 9.60 -11.94 -17.52
C ALA A 32 9.35 -11.32 -18.92
N ASN A 33 8.30 -11.76 -19.61
CA ASN A 33 7.90 -11.25 -20.92
C ASN A 33 6.48 -10.66 -20.89
N ASN A 34 6.25 -9.65 -20.05
CA ASN A 34 4.93 -9.07 -19.81
C ASN A 34 4.28 -8.36 -21.01
N ARG A 35 5.00 -8.14 -22.13
CA ARG A 35 4.53 -7.43 -23.34
C ARG A 35 3.90 -6.04 -23.07
N GLY A 36 4.33 -5.36 -22.00
CA GLY A 36 3.77 -4.07 -21.59
C GLY A 36 2.38 -4.17 -20.95
N HIS A 37 1.98 -5.37 -20.51
CA HIS A 37 0.76 -5.59 -19.74
C HIS A 37 1.03 -5.45 -18.23
N GLU A 38 -0.01 -5.04 -17.50
CA GLU A 38 0.01 -5.00 -16.04
C GLU A 38 -0.40 -6.39 -15.53
N ILE A 39 0.49 -7.04 -14.78
CA ILE A 39 0.26 -8.38 -14.22
C ILE A 39 0.05 -8.24 -12.73
N LEU A 40 -1.10 -8.71 -12.26
CA LEU A 40 -1.44 -8.85 -10.85
C LEU A 40 -1.41 -10.34 -10.48
N ILE A 41 -0.86 -10.68 -9.32
CA ILE A 41 -0.82 -12.05 -8.79
C ILE A 41 -1.77 -12.12 -7.58
N SER A 42 -2.80 -12.96 -7.69
CA SER A 42 -3.71 -13.28 -6.57
C SER A 42 -3.15 -14.45 -5.76
N LEU A 43 -3.08 -14.26 -4.44
CA LEU A 43 -2.68 -15.27 -3.47
C LEU A 43 -3.71 -15.40 -2.34
N ASN A 44 -3.87 -16.61 -1.84
CA ASN A 44 -4.78 -16.93 -0.73
C ASN A 44 -4.02 -16.83 0.61
N GLY A 45 -4.41 -15.88 1.44
CA GLY A 45 -3.84 -15.58 2.76
C GLY A 45 -4.15 -16.61 3.85
N GLY A 46 -5.04 -17.58 3.58
CA GLY A 46 -5.20 -18.79 4.39
C GLY A 46 -4.13 -19.85 4.13
N LEU A 47 -3.38 -19.75 3.01
CA LEU A 47 -2.32 -20.69 2.60
C LEU A 47 -0.95 -20.01 2.66
N THR A 48 -0.48 -19.73 3.87
CA THR A 48 0.64 -18.81 4.13
C THR A 48 2.03 -19.33 3.75
N ASP A 49 2.26 -20.65 3.82
CA ASP A 49 3.58 -21.29 3.70
C ASP A 49 4.43 -20.84 2.51
N ASN A 50 3.81 -20.54 1.36
CA ASN A 50 4.53 -20.29 0.11
C ASN A 50 4.47 -18.84 -0.38
N ILE A 51 3.77 -17.94 0.33
CA ILE A 51 3.56 -16.55 -0.12
C ILE A 51 4.90 -15.84 -0.33
N LEU A 52 5.80 -15.91 0.66
CA LEU A 52 7.11 -15.23 0.59
C LEU A 52 8.00 -15.80 -0.52
N HIS A 53 7.98 -17.12 -0.74
CA HIS A 53 8.72 -17.76 -1.83
C HIS A 53 8.22 -17.29 -3.21
N ILE A 54 6.90 -17.22 -3.40
CA ILE A 54 6.28 -16.71 -4.63
C ILE A 54 6.69 -15.25 -4.86
N ARG A 55 6.62 -14.40 -3.82
CA ARG A 55 7.01 -12.99 -3.89
C ARG A 55 8.48 -12.83 -4.26
N SER A 56 9.38 -13.55 -3.61
CA SER A 56 10.83 -13.49 -3.91
C SER A 56 11.11 -13.93 -5.35
N ARG A 57 10.47 -15.01 -5.82
CA ARG A 57 10.68 -15.54 -7.17
C ARG A 57 10.14 -14.65 -8.28
N LEU A 58 8.96 -14.04 -8.10
CA LEU A 58 8.31 -13.21 -9.13
C LEU A 58 8.62 -11.72 -8.98
N GLY A 59 9.01 -11.24 -7.79
CA GLY A 59 9.23 -9.83 -7.47
C GLY A 59 10.38 -9.19 -8.23
N LYS A 60 11.29 -9.99 -8.80
CA LYS A 60 12.31 -9.52 -9.75
C LYS A 60 11.73 -9.04 -11.10
N TYR A 61 10.48 -9.37 -11.41
CA TYR A 61 9.83 -9.04 -12.69
C TYR A 61 8.63 -8.10 -12.55
N ILE A 62 7.95 -8.11 -11.40
CA ILE A 62 6.77 -7.29 -11.14
C ILE A 62 6.89 -6.53 -9.81
N PRO A 63 6.29 -5.33 -9.70
CA PRO A 63 6.32 -4.55 -8.46
C PRO A 63 5.67 -5.27 -7.25
N ALA A 64 6.10 -4.91 -6.04
CA ALA A 64 5.62 -5.51 -4.80
C ALA A 64 4.11 -5.29 -4.54
N GLU A 65 3.57 -4.18 -5.05
CA GLU A 65 2.16 -3.79 -4.98
C GLU A 65 1.25 -4.62 -5.89
N ASN A 66 1.82 -5.34 -6.87
CA ASN A 66 1.07 -6.19 -7.79
C ASN A 66 0.74 -7.58 -7.22
N PHE A 67 1.29 -7.92 -6.05
CA PHE A 67 0.89 -9.10 -5.30
C PHE A 67 -0.29 -8.77 -4.41
N LYS A 68 -1.45 -9.33 -4.73
CA LYS A 68 -2.72 -9.06 -4.05
C LYS A 68 -3.13 -10.30 -3.26
N ILE A 69 -3.39 -10.11 -1.97
CA ILE A 69 -3.75 -11.20 -1.05
C ILE A 69 -5.18 -11.01 -0.59
N TRP A 70 -5.94 -12.09 -0.62
CA TRP A 70 -7.27 -12.17 -0.05
C TRP A 70 -7.32 -13.26 1.02
N TYR A 71 -8.26 -13.17 1.96
CA TYR A 71 -8.34 -14.06 3.10
C TYR A 71 -9.67 -14.82 3.11
N PRO A 72 -9.67 -16.17 3.05
CA PRO A 72 -10.88 -16.95 3.19
C PRO A 72 -11.41 -16.88 4.62
N SER A 73 -12.73 -17.01 4.77
CA SER A 73 -13.39 -17.04 6.06
C SER A 73 -13.51 -18.49 6.54
N GLY A 74 -12.95 -18.80 7.71
CA GLY A 74 -13.03 -20.14 8.31
C GLY A 74 -12.30 -21.23 7.51
N ARG A 75 -12.70 -22.49 7.70
CA ARG A 75 -12.18 -23.64 6.95
C ARG A 75 -13.03 -23.87 5.71
N SER A 76 -12.46 -23.61 4.53
CA SER A 76 -13.17 -23.64 3.24
C SER A 76 -12.97 -24.95 2.46
N ALA A 77 -12.09 -25.85 2.91
CA ALA A 77 -11.89 -27.14 2.24
C ALA A 77 -13.19 -27.93 2.07
N TYR A 78 -13.42 -28.47 0.86
CA TYR A 78 -14.67 -29.13 0.48
C TYR A 78 -15.02 -30.33 1.38
N ILE A 79 -14.00 -31.03 1.90
CA ILE A 79 -14.19 -32.19 2.79
C ILE A 79 -14.89 -31.83 4.12
N ASN A 80 -14.87 -30.56 4.53
CA ASN A 80 -15.47 -30.07 5.76
C ASN A 80 -16.96 -29.73 5.56
N GLN A 81 -17.81 -30.74 5.35
CA GLN A 81 -19.24 -30.54 5.03
C GLN A 81 -20.01 -29.69 6.08
N GLY A 82 -19.62 -29.72 7.35
CA GLY A 82 -20.22 -28.91 8.42
C GLY A 82 -19.95 -27.40 8.32
N GLU A 83 -19.06 -26.97 7.43
CA GLU A 83 -18.66 -25.57 7.23
C GLU A 83 -18.98 -25.06 5.82
N LYS A 84 -20.01 -25.63 5.18
CA LYS A 84 -20.44 -25.26 3.81
C LYS A 84 -20.63 -23.74 3.63
N TRP A 85 -21.18 -23.06 4.64
CA TRP A 85 -21.37 -21.59 4.59
C TRP A 85 -20.03 -20.83 4.49
N PHE A 86 -18.99 -21.27 5.20
CA PHE A 86 -17.65 -20.67 5.11
C PHE A 86 -17.02 -20.89 3.73
N ARG A 87 -17.20 -22.08 3.14
CA ARG A 87 -16.77 -22.32 1.75
C ARG A 87 -17.46 -21.39 0.77
N GLN A 88 -18.79 -21.35 0.78
CA GLN A 88 -19.57 -20.53 -0.17
C GLN A 88 -19.34 -19.03 0.01
N SER A 89 -19.23 -18.55 1.26
CA SER A 89 -18.86 -17.15 1.54
C SER A 89 -17.43 -16.83 1.11
N SER A 90 -16.48 -17.76 1.26
CA SER A 90 -15.10 -17.59 0.78
C SER A 90 -15.02 -17.57 -0.74
N GLU A 91 -15.80 -18.38 -1.46
CA GLU A 91 -15.90 -18.34 -2.92
C GLU A 91 -16.47 -17.01 -3.43
N LEU A 92 -17.53 -16.50 -2.78
CA LEU A 92 -18.09 -15.18 -3.08
C LEU A 92 -17.09 -14.05 -2.77
N LEU A 93 -16.40 -14.12 -1.62
CA LEU A 93 -15.37 -13.16 -1.23
C LEU A 93 -14.21 -13.17 -2.22
N HIS A 94 -13.77 -14.34 -2.67
CA HIS A 94 -12.71 -14.48 -3.66
C HIS A 94 -13.08 -13.81 -4.99
N GLU A 95 -14.28 -14.10 -5.54
CA GLU A 95 -14.73 -13.43 -6.76
C GLU A 95 -14.99 -11.93 -6.57
N ALA A 96 -15.43 -11.50 -5.39
CA ALA A 96 -15.58 -10.09 -5.05
C ALA A 96 -14.23 -9.36 -5.00
N PHE A 97 -13.22 -9.98 -4.39
CA PHE A 97 -11.84 -9.51 -4.42
C PHE A 97 -11.30 -9.39 -5.85
N ILE A 98 -11.49 -10.42 -6.68
CA ILE A 98 -11.10 -10.38 -8.10
C ILE A 98 -11.78 -9.20 -8.81
N ALA A 99 -13.09 -9.00 -8.58
CA ALA A 99 -13.84 -7.90 -9.18
C ALA A 99 -13.35 -6.51 -8.70
N ASN A 100 -12.94 -6.39 -7.43
CA ASN A 100 -12.39 -5.15 -6.86
C ASN A 100 -11.08 -4.72 -7.56
N LEU A 101 -10.28 -5.67 -8.05
CA LEU A 101 -9.03 -5.41 -8.79
C LEU A 101 -9.23 -5.01 -10.27
N LYS A 102 -10.45 -5.22 -10.81
CA LYS A 102 -10.87 -4.84 -12.17
C LYS A 102 -9.95 -5.36 -13.29
N PRO A 103 -9.61 -6.66 -13.34
CA PRO A 103 -8.81 -7.20 -14.43
C PRO A 103 -9.56 -7.17 -15.77
N ASP A 104 -8.85 -6.98 -16.88
CA ASP A 104 -9.38 -7.21 -18.23
C ASP A 104 -9.61 -8.72 -18.47
N VAL A 105 -8.81 -9.58 -17.82
CA VAL A 105 -8.91 -11.04 -17.89
C VAL A 105 -8.37 -11.69 -16.61
N LEU A 106 -9.06 -12.74 -16.14
CA LEU A 106 -8.62 -13.63 -15.06
C LEU A 106 -7.98 -14.90 -15.66
N LEU A 107 -6.80 -15.28 -15.21
CA LEU A 107 -6.19 -16.58 -15.48
C LEU A 107 -6.16 -17.42 -14.21
N ILE A 108 -6.92 -18.52 -14.18
CA ILE A 108 -6.89 -19.49 -13.08
C ILE A 108 -5.87 -20.58 -13.40
N SER A 109 -4.78 -20.62 -12.63
CA SER A 109 -3.66 -21.55 -12.87
C SER A 109 -3.98 -23.01 -12.54
N SER A 110 -4.94 -23.26 -11.64
CA SER A 110 -5.52 -24.59 -11.36
C SER A 110 -6.94 -24.42 -10.79
N LEU A 111 -7.95 -24.88 -11.53
CA LEU A 111 -9.34 -24.81 -11.06
C LEU A 111 -9.67 -25.94 -10.08
N PHE A 112 -9.03 -27.09 -10.21
CA PHE A 112 -9.30 -28.31 -9.44
C PHE A 112 -8.50 -28.36 -8.12
N GLU A 113 -8.64 -27.31 -7.32
CA GLU A 113 -8.08 -27.21 -5.96
C GLU A 113 -9.22 -27.17 -4.92
N GLY A 114 -8.87 -27.28 -3.64
CA GLY A 114 -9.80 -27.04 -2.53
C GLY A 114 -10.55 -28.26 -1.99
N LEU A 115 -10.19 -29.48 -2.40
CA LEU A 115 -10.82 -30.70 -1.84
C LEU A 115 -10.45 -30.91 -0.37
N VAL A 116 -9.15 -30.88 -0.06
CA VAL A 116 -8.58 -31.14 1.28
C VAL A 116 -7.88 -29.93 1.91
N CYS A 117 -7.73 -28.83 1.17
CA CYS A 117 -7.12 -27.58 1.63
C CYS A 117 -8.06 -26.40 1.44
N ASP A 118 -7.79 -25.28 2.09
CA ASP A 118 -8.64 -24.08 2.09
C ASP A 118 -8.48 -23.20 0.83
N ALA A 119 -8.05 -23.80 -0.29
CA ALA A 119 -8.08 -23.15 -1.60
C ALA A 119 -9.54 -22.97 -2.05
N SER A 120 -9.88 -21.79 -2.56
CA SER A 120 -11.25 -21.50 -3.04
C SER A 120 -11.19 -21.03 -4.48
N THR A 121 -11.84 -21.80 -5.35
CA THR A 121 -11.91 -21.52 -6.79
C THR A 121 -13.34 -21.67 -7.28
N SER A 122 -13.86 -20.64 -7.93
CA SER A 122 -15.19 -20.62 -8.51
C SER A 122 -15.20 -19.70 -9.73
N ILE A 123 -16.22 -19.87 -10.58
CA ILE A 123 -16.42 -19.01 -11.75
C ILE A 123 -17.91 -18.66 -11.85
N GLY A 124 -18.22 -17.37 -11.86
CA GLY A 124 -19.54 -16.84 -12.14
C GLY A 124 -20.54 -17.00 -10.99
N LEU A 125 -20.07 -16.96 -9.74
CA LEU A 125 -20.94 -16.86 -8.56
C LEU A 125 -21.28 -15.41 -8.22
N PHE A 126 -20.33 -14.48 -8.41
CA PHE A 126 -20.47 -13.07 -8.08
C PHE A 126 -20.69 -12.18 -9.31
N PHE A 127 -19.86 -12.34 -10.35
CA PHE A 127 -20.00 -11.66 -11.66
C PHE A 127 -19.88 -12.67 -12.81
N GLN A 128 -20.81 -12.61 -13.78
CA GLN A 128 -20.86 -13.55 -14.90
C GLN A 128 -20.06 -13.10 -16.13
N ASP A 129 -19.73 -11.81 -16.22
CA ASP A 129 -19.19 -11.22 -17.46
C ASP A 129 -17.66 -11.04 -17.47
N LEU A 130 -16.94 -11.50 -16.43
CA LEU A 130 -15.48 -11.37 -16.37
C LEU A 130 -14.82 -12.38 -17.33
N PRO A 131 -14.02 -11.94 -18.33
CA PRO A 131 -13.30 -12.86 -19.19
C PRO A 131 -12.36 -13.74 -18.36
N THR A 132 -12.60 -15.06 -18.37
CA THR A 132 -11.88 -16.01 -17.52
C THR A 132 -11.26 -17.12 -18.36
N ALA A 133 -9.95 -17.26 -18.22
CA ALA A 133 -9.14 -18.32 -18.80
C ALA A 133 -8.73 -19.34 -17.72
N VAL A 134 -8.70 -20.62 -18.06
CA VAL A 134 -8.28 -21.70 -17.15
C VAL A 134 -7.19 -22.54 -17.81
N ILE A 135 -6.13 -22.85 -17.08
CA ILE A 135 -5.14 -23.86 -17.52
C ILE A 135 -5.77 -25.25 -17.38
N LEU A 136 -5.91 -25.95 -18.51
CA LEU A 136 -6.50 -27.28 -18.57
C LEU A 136 -5.39 -28.33 -18.61
N TYR A 137 -5.21 -29.04 -17.50
CA TYR A 137 -4.22 -30.10 -17.38
C TYR A 137 -4.70 -31.40 -18.03
N ASP A 138 -5.81 -31.96 -17.56
CA ASP A 138 -6.45 -33.16 -18.11
C ASP A 138 -7.90 -33.30 -17.63
N LEU A 139 -8.65 -34.24 -18.22
CA LEU A 139 -9.98 -34.63 -17.77
C LEU A 139 -10.03 -36.10 -17.33
N ILE A 140 -8.92 -36.67 -16.87
CA ILE A 140 -8.79 -38.11 -16.59
C ILE A 140 -9.85 -38.61 -15.60
N PRO A 141 -10.09 -37.96 -14.43
CA PRO A 141 -11.15 -38.41 -13.52
C PRO A 141 -12.57 -38.31 -14.10
N PHE A 142 -12.80 -37.38 -15.04
CA PHE A 142 -14.09 -37.23 -15.71
C PHE A 142 -14.35 -38.35 -16.72
N ILE A 143 -13.31 -38.72 -17.48
CA ILE A 143 -13.35 -39.75 -18.53
C ILE A 143 -13.41 -41.13 -17.88
N TYR A 144 -12.53 -41.40 -16.92
CA TYR A 144 -12.49 -42.65 -16.17
C TYR A 144 -13.11 -42.47 -14.80
N ARG A 145 -14.44 -42.54 -14.73
CA ARG A 145 -15.11 -42.32 -13.44
C ARG A 145 -14.77 -43.37 -12.38
N LYS A 146 -14.36 -44.57 -12.79
CA LYS A 146 -13.82 -45.61 -11.90
C LYS A 146 -12.32 -45.80 -12.17
N PRO A 147 -11.46 -45.82 -11.15
CA PRO A 147 -11.77 -45.72 -9.71
C PRO A 147 -11.87 -44.28 -9.16
N TYR A 148 -11.59 -43.24 -9.96
CA TYR A 148 -11.32 -41.89 -9.45
C TYR A 148 -12.49 -41.19 -8.74
N LEU A 149 -13.73 -41.43 -9.16
CA LEU A 149 -14.94 -40.75 -8.64
C LEU A 149 -15.89 -41.73 -7.93
N GLU A 150 -15.35 -42.79 -7.32
CA GLU A 150 -16.15 -43.74 -6.53
C GLU A 150 -16.56 -43.19 -5.16
N ASN A 151 -15.75 -42.28 -4.58
CA ASN A 151 -16.13 -41.56 -3.37
C ASN A 151 -17.17 -40.46 -3.72
N PRO A 152 -18.39 -40.48 -3.12
CA PRO A 152 -19.44 -39.52 -3.44
C PRO A 152 -19.02 -38.05 -3.24
N LEU A 153 -18.25 -37.76 -2.20
CA LEU A 153 -17.81 -36.40 -1.88
C LEU A 153 -16.82 -35.88 -2.93
N VAL A 154 -15.87 -36.71 -3.34
CA VAL A 154 -14.90 -36.39 -4.40
C VAL A 154 -15.63 -36.19 -5.73
N LYS A 155 -16.61 -37.04 -6.01
CA LYS A 155 -17.47 -36.92 -7.20
C LYS A 155 -18.22 -35.59 -7.23
N GLU A 156 -18.90 -35.23 -6.15
CA GLU A 156 -19.66 -33.96 -6.06
C GLU A 156 -18.76 -32.75 -6.25
N TRP A 157 -17.63 -32.70 -5.54
CA TRP A 157 -16.63 -31.64 -5.69
C TRP A 157 -16.12 -31.53 -7.13
N TYR A 158 -15.74 -32.65 -7.73
CA TYR A 158 -15.19 -32.66 -9.09
C TYR A 158 -16.24 -32.23 -10.13
N GLU A 159 -17.49 -32.67 -9.98
CA GLU A 159 -18.60 -32.25 -10.84
C GLU A 159 -18.93 -30.77 -10.70
N GLU A 160 -18.83 -30.22 -9.48
CA GLU A 160 -18.94 -28.77 -9.24
C GLU A 160 -17.81 -28.02 -9.96
N LYS A 161 -16.56 -28.46 -9.87
CA LYS A 161 -15.43 -27.86 -10.61
C LYS A 161 -15.60 -27.96 -12.13
N ILE A 162 -16.15 -29.06 -12.65
CA ILE A 162 -16.51 -29.17 -14.07
C ILE A 162 -17.60 -28.15 -14.46
N SER A 163 -18.56 -27.89 -13.58
CA SER A 163 -19.59 -26.87 -13.82
C SER A 163 -18.99 -25.47 -13.91
N PHE A 164 -17.98 -25.15 -13.10
CA PHE A 164 -17.23 -23.90 -13.20
C PHE A 164 -16.36 -23.85 -14.46
N LEU A 165 -15.66 -24.93 -14.79
CA LEU A 165 -14.83 -25.01 -16.00
C LEU A 165 -15.64 -24.68 -17.26
N ARG A 166 -16.86 -25.21 -17.36
CA ARG A 166 -17.78 -24.92 -18.48
C ARG A 166 -18.19 -23.46 -18.61
N LYS A 167 -18.12 -22.67 -17.53
CA LYS A 167 -18.40 -21.23 -17.55
C LYS A 167 -17.17 -20.41 -17.97
N SER A 168 -15.98 -20.99 -17.96
CA SER A 168 -14.78 -20.28 -18.41
C SER A 168 -14.83 -20.06 -19.93
N GLY A 169 -14.31 -18.92 -20.38
CA GLY A 169 -14.39 -18.52 -21.79
C GLY A 169 -13.18 -18.93 -22.63
N LEU A 170 -12.08 -19.36 -22.01
CA LEU A 170 -10.86 -19.81 -22.68
C LEU A 170 -10.19 -20.95 -21.89
N HIS A 171 -9.85 -22.05 -22.57
CA HIS A 171 -9.08 -23.14 -22.00
C HIS A 171 -7.67 -23.15 -22.59
N LEU A 172 -6.66 -23.03 -21.74
CA LEU A 172 -5.25 -23.17 -22.10
C LEU A 172 -4.79 -24.60 -21.81
N ALA A 173 -4.94 -25.48 -22.79
CA ALA A 173 -4.61 -26.89 -22.67
C ALA A 173 -3.10 -27.10 -22.71
N ILE A 174 -2.58 -27.95 -21.83
CA ILE A 174 -1.14 -28.25 -21.76
C ILE A 174 -0.67 -29.22 -22.85
N SER A 175 -1.58 -29.82 -23.62
CA SER A 175 -1.31 -30.82 -24.66
C SER A 175 -2.40 -30.80 -25.75
N ALA A 176 -2.14 -31.37 -26.92
CA ALA A 176 -3.21 -31.55 -27.91
C ALA A 176 -4.24 -32.60 -27.45
N SER A 177 -3.82 -33.57 -26.62
CA SER A 177 -4.72 -34.55 -25.99
C SER A 177 -5.75 -33.86 -25.10
N SER A 178 -5.31 -33.06 -24.13
CA SER A 178 -6.19 -32.33 -23.22
C SER A 178 -7.08 -31.33 -23.96
N ARG A 179 -6.57 -30.72 -25.04
CA ARG A 179 -7.39 -29.90 -25.95
C ARG A 179 -8.53 -30.71 -26.56
N GLN A 180 -8.23 -31.89 -27.11
CA GLN A 180 -9.23 -32.75 -27.73
C GLN A 180 -10.24 -33.28 -26.70
N GLU A 181 -9.78 -33.62 -25.49
CA GLU A 181 -10.64 -34.02 -24.38
C GLU A 181 -11.66 -32.94 -24.02
N SER A 182 -11.22 -31.68 -23.94
CA SER A 182 -12.14 -30.56 -23.69
C SER A 182 -13.23 -30.45 -24.75
N ILE A 183 -12.85 -30.54 -26.02
CA ILE A 183 -13.79 -30.42 -27.15
C ILE A 183 -14.79 -31.58 -27.11
N GLN A 184 -14.30 -32.80 -26.92
CA GLN A 184 -15.10 -34.02 -26.99
C GLN A 184 -16.01 -34.21 -25.77
N TYR A 185 -15.49 -34.03 -24.56
CA TYR A 185 -16.19 -34.38 -23.32
C TYR A 185 -16.90 -33.19 -22.66
N LEU A 186 -16.44 -31.96 -22.89
CA LEU A 186 -17.10 -30.75 -22.36
C LEU A 186 -17.92 -30.01 -23.42
N GLY A 187 -17.78 -30.35 -24.70
CA GLY A 187 -18.45 -29.64 -25.80
C GLY A 187 -17.87 -28.24 -26.03
N SER A 188 -16.61 -28.01 -25.63
CA SER A 188 -15.96 -26.71 -25.76
C SER A 188 -15.76 -26.33 -27.22
N ASP A 189 -15.93 -25.04 -27.54
CA ASP A 189 -15.63 -24.47 -28.85
C ASP A 189 -14.13 -24.66 -29.19
N PRO A 190 -13.78 -25.32 -30.30
CA PRO A 190 -12.38 -25.53 -30.70
C PRO A 190 -11.54 -24.25 -30.84
N GLN A 191 -12.17 -23.10 -31.09
CA GLN A 191 -11.49 -21.80 -31.15
C GLN A 191 -11.15 -21.23 -29.77
N LYS A 192 -11.78 -21.74 -28.71
CA LYS A 192 -11.60 -21.33 -27.31
C LYS A 192 -10.77 -22.32 -26.50
N VAL A 193 -10.20 -23.34 -27.14
CA VAL A 193 -9.29 -24.29 -26.51
C VAL A 193 -7.96 -24.25 -27.23
N ILE A 194 -6.96 -23.62 -26.60
CA ILE A 194 -5.65 -23.38 -27.19
C ILE A 194 -4.64 -24.32 -26.55
N ASN A 195 -3.88 -25.06 -27.37
CA ASN A 195 -2.76 -25.86 -26.89
C ASN A 195 -1.55 -24.94 -26.65
N ILE A 196 -1.25 -24.68 -25.39
CA ILE A 196 -0.07 -23.89 -24.98
C ILE A 196 1.15 -24.77 -24.71
N SER A 197 1.00 -26.10 -24.78
CA SER A 197 2.04 -27.07 -24.46
C SER A 197 2.57 -26.96 -23.02
N ALA A 198 3.63 -27.69 -22.70
CA ALA A 198 4.37 -27.60 -21.44
C ALA A 198 5.88 -27.59 -21.72
N ALA A 199 6.68 -27.42 -20.67
CA ALA A 199 8.13 -27.55 -20.77
C ALA A 199 8.75 -28.10 -19.47
N VAL A 200 10.05 -28.38 -19.52
CA VAL A 200 10.84 -28.84 -18.36
C VAL A 200 11.67 -27.70 -17.79
N GLY A 201 12.03 -27.82 -16.51
CA GLY A 201 12.91 -26.86 -15.84
C GLY A 201 14.37 -26.98 -16.30
N PRO A 202 15.19 -25.93 -16.13
CA PRO A 202 16.57 -25.88 -16.61
C PRO A 202 17.52 -26.88 -15.93
N GLN A 203 17.12 -27.47 -14.80
CA GLN A 203 17.87 -28.51 -14.11
C GLN A 203 17.91 -29.83 -14.90
N PHE A 204 16.92 -30.08 -15.77
CA PHE A 204 16.88 -31.26 -16.64
C PHE A 204 17.69 -30.97 -17.90
N ARG A 205 18.97 -31.33 -17.84
CA ARG A 205 19.93 -31.16 -18.92
C ARG A 205 20.93 -32.31 -18.87
N HIS A 206 21.65 -32.50 -19.98
CA HIS A 206 22.78 -33.42 -20.01
C HIS A 206 23.89 -32.97 -19.04
N ILE A 207 24.35 -33.86 -18.17
CA ILE A 207 25.38 -33.61 -17.15
C ILE A 207 26.56 -34.57 -17.37
N THR A 208 27.78 -34.09 -17.15
CA THR A 208 28.98 -34.95 -17.10
C THR A 208 29.29 -35.29 -15.65
N PHE A 209 29.44 -36.58 -15.33
CA PHE A 209 29.75 -37.05 -13.99
C PHE A 209 31.24 -37.21 -13.76
N ASP A 210 31.70 -36.93 -12.54
CA ASP A 210 32.93 -37.52 -12.03
C ASP A 210 32.62 -38.91 -11.44
N GLU A 211 33.61 -39.82 -11.45
CA GLU A 211 33.43 -41.22 -11.04
C GLU A 211 32.98 -41.37 -9.57
N ASN A 212 33.34 -40.42 -8.71
CA ASN A 212 33.00 -40.45 -7.29
C ASN A 212 31.53 -40.05 -7.04
N ALA A 213 31.02 -39.07 -7.79
CA ALA A 213 29.64 -38.62 -7.73
C ALA A 213 28.67 -39.68 -8.27
N GLU A 214 29.01 -40.32 -9.40
CA GLU A 214 28.22 -41.43 -9.95
C GLU A 214 28.13 -42.60 -8.97
N GLY A 215 29.27 -43.04 -8.42
CA GLY A 215 29.32 -44.15 -7.46
C GLY A 215 28.45 -43.91 -6.23
N LYS A 216 28.43 -42.67 -5.70
CA LYS A 216 27.59 -42.29 -4.55
C LYS A 216 26.10 -42.36 -4.87
N ILE A 217 25.66 -41.85 -6.01
CA ILE A 217 24.24 -41.88 -6.41
C ILE A 217 23.78 -43.31 -6.66
N ARG A 218 24.58 -44.12 -7.37
CA ARG A 218 24.30 -45.54 -7.61
C ARG A 218 24.18 -46.33 -6.31
N GLN A 219 25.12 -46.14 -5.39
CA GLN A 219 25.12 -46.81 -4.09
C GLN A 219 23.90 -46.40 -3.24
N ARG A 220 23.54 -45.11 -3.23
CA ARG A 220 22.41 -44.57 -2.47
C ARG A 220 21.09 -45.25 -2.85
N TYR A 221 20.90 -45.55 -4.13
CA TYR A 221 19.64 -46.09 -4.66
C TYR A 221 19.69 -47.57 -5.05
N GLY A 222 20.82 -48.28 -4.83
CA GLY A 222 20.94 -49.71 -5.14
C GLY A 222 21.05 -50.03 -6.64
N LEU A 223 21.57 -49.09 -7.44
CA LEU A 223 21.66 -49.18 -8.91
C LEU A 223 23.06 -49.66 -9.33
N VAL A 224 23.28 -50.98 -9.25
CA VAL A 224 24.60 -51.63 -9.48
C VAL A 224 24.83 -52.07 -10.93
N LYS A 225 23.81 -52.00 -11.79
CA LYS A 225 23.88 -52.31 -13.23
C LYS A 225 23.30 -51.15 -14.05
N PRO A 226 23.50 -51.13 -15.37
CA PRO A 226 22.68 -50.30 -16.26
C PRO A 226 21.19 -50.56 -16.02
N TYR A 227 20.35 -49.53 -16.15
CA TYR A 227 18.95 -49.63 -15.74
C TYR A 227 17.98 -48.92 -16.67
N VAL A 228 16.82 -49.55 -16.81
CA VAL A 228 15.60 -48.99 -17.39
C VAL A 228 14.90 -48.19 -16.31
N MET A 229 14.70 -46.90 -16.55
CA MET A 229 14.08 -46.00 -15.58
C MET A 229 12.61 -45.73 -15.94
N TYR A 230 11.76 -45.82 -14.93
CA TYR A 230 10.43 -45.21 -14.92
C TYR A 230 10.35 -44.23 -13.76
N THR A 231 9.71 -43.08 -13.96
CA THR A 231 9.31 -42.19 -12.88
C THR A 231 7.91 -41.63 -13.12
N GLY A 232 7.19 -41.43 -12.02
CA GLY A 232 5.78 -41.06 -11.99
C GLY A 232 5.10 -41.61 -10.74
N GLY A 233 3.80 -41.35 -10.55
CA GLY A 233 3.03 -41.98 -9.47
C GLY A 233 2.80 -43.49 -9.69
N ILE A 234 2.16 -44.17 -8.74
CA ILE A 234 1.82 -45.61 -8.81
C ILE A 234 0.32 -45.83 -9.09
N ASP A 235 -0.30 -44.82 -9.71
CA ASP A 235 -1.70 -44.89 -10.11
C ASP A 235 -1.90 -45.95 -11.22
N HIS A 236 -3.05 -46.62 -11.23
CA HIS A 236 -3.40 -47.64 -12.22
C HIS A 236 -3.16 -47.19 -13.67
N ARG A 237 -3.42 -45.92 -14.00
CA ARG A 237 -3.20 -45.40 -15.37
C ARG A 237 -1.73 -45.39 -15.78
N LYS A 238 -0.80 -45.49 -14.83
CA LYS A 238 0.64 -45.47 -15.08
C LYS A 238 1.18 -46.82 -15.54
N ASN A 239 0.39 -47.89 -15.41
CA ASN A 239 0.68 -49.21 -15.98
C ASN A 239 2.05 -49.80 -15.59
N ILE A 240 2.43 -49.65 -14.31
CA ILE A 240 3.71 -50.15 -13.80
C ILE A 240 3.71 -51.69 -13.83
N GLU A 241 2.56 -52.31 -13.59
CA GLU A 241 2.35 -53.74 -13.65
C GLU A 241 2.57 -54.27 -15.07
N GLY A 242 2.08 -53.56 -16.09
CA GLY A 242 2.36 -53.88 -17.49
C GLY A 242 3.84 -53.81 -17.81
N LEU A 243 4.55 -52.81 -17.27
CA LEU A 243 6.00 -52.70 -17.42
C LEU A 243 6.76 -53.84 -16.73
N ILE A 244 6.39 -54.23 -15.51
CA ILE A 244 7.01 -55.36 -14.80
C ILE A 244 6.79 -56.66 -15.58
N ARG A 245 5.56 -56.90 -16.06
CA ARG A 245 5.24 -58.07 -16.89
C ARG A 245 6.04 -58.07 -18.19
N ALA A 246 6.10 -56.94 -18.89
CA ALA A 246 6.87 -56.80 -20.12
C ALA A 246 8.37 -57.03 -19.92
N PHE A 247 8.96 -56.46 -18.85
CA PHE A 247 10.36 -56.67 -18.52
C PHE A 247 10.67 -58.13 -18.16
N SER A 248 9.71 -58.84 -17.53
CA SER A 248 9.83 -60.28 -17.24
C SER A 248 9.95 -61.15 -18.50
N LEU A 249 9.41 -60.68 -19.63
CA LEU A 249 9.37 -61.39 -20.91
C LEU A 249 10.65 -61.17 -21.74
N LEU A 250 11.58 -60.32 -21.30
CA LEU A 250 12.87 -60.13 -21.97
C LEU A 250 13.72 -61.41 -21.93
N PRO A 251 14.59 -61.65 -22.92
CA PRO A 251 15.56 -62.74 -22.88
C PRO A 251 16.45 -62.66 -21.63
N GLU A 252 16.80 -63.81 -21.04
CA GLU A 252 17.55 -63.86 -19.77
C GLU A 252 18.87 -63.09 -19.83
N GLU A 253 19.59 -63.13 -20.96
CA GLU A 253 20.83 -62.38 -21.13
C GLU A 253 20.65 -60.86 -20.93
N ILE A 254 19.59 -60.29 -21.49
CA ILE A 254 19.27 -58.86 -21.32
C ILE A 254 18.78 -58.60 -19.88
N LYS A 255 17.92 -59.48 -19.35
CA LYS A 255 17.33 -59.34 -18.02
C LYS A 255 18.37 -59.46 -16.89
N GLU A 256 19.43 -60.23 -17.10
CA GLU A 256 20.54 -60.36 -16.16
C GLU A 256 21.50 -59.15 -16.21
N GLN A 257 21.62 -58.49 -17.36
CA GLN A 257 22.50 -57.32 -17.53
C GLN A 257 21.90 -56.01 -17.03
N HIS A 258 20.57 -55.94 -16.85
CA HIS A 258 19.86 -54.68 -16.58
C HIS A 258 19.01 -54.74 -15.30
N GLN A 259 18.83 -53.58 -14.66
CA GLN A 259 17.83 -53.38 -13.59
C GLN A 259 16.63 -52.59 -14.12
N LEU A 260 15.45 -52.83 -13.53
CA LEU A 260 14.27 -51.98 -13.68
C LEU A 260 14.15 -51.08 -12.45
N ALA A 261 14.34 -49.77 -12.63
CA ALA A 261 14.26 -48.78 -11.57
C ALA A 261 12.92 -48.03 -11.62
N ILE A 262 12.09 -48.23 -10.59
CA ILE A 262 10.85 -47.48 -10.38
C ILE A 262 11.17 -46.34 -9.40
N VAL A 263 11.35 -45.15 -9.98
CA VAL A 263 11.83 -43.96 -9.29
C VAL A 263 10.65 -43.11 -8.85
N CYS A 264 10.08 -43.40 -7.68
CA CYS A 264 8.99 -42.61 -7.12
C CYS A 264 8.77 -42.88 -5.63
N SER A 265 8.12 -41.92 -4.95
CA SER A 265 7.55 -42.18 -3.63
C SER A 265 6.53 -43.31 -3.72
N ILE A 266 6.67 -44.30 -2.84
CA ILE A 266 5.89 -45.53 -2.84
C ILE A 266 5.40 -45.82 -1.42
N GLN A 267 4.11 -46.10 -1.29
CA GLN A 267 3.54 -46.57 -0.03
C GLN A 267 3.88 -48.05 0.19
N ASP A 268 3.94 -48.50 1.44
CA ASP A 268 4.30 -49.89 1.75
C ASP A 268 3.38 -50.92 1.08
N VAL A 269 2.08 -50.61 0.98
CA VAL A 269 1.10 -51.47 0.30
C VAL A 269 1.45 -51.67 -1.17
N ASP A 270 1.75 -50.58 -1.88
CA ASP A 270 2.16 -50.64 -3.29
C ASP A 270 3.54 -51.30 -3.45
N ARG A 271 4.47 -51.04 -2.51
CA ARG A 271 5.79 -51.70 -2.49
C ARG A 271 5.63 -53.21 -2.41
N HIS A 272 4.82 -53.70 -1.49
CA HIS A 272 4.54 -55.13 -1.35
C HIS A 272 3.85 -55.70 -2.60
N ARG A 273 2.85 -55.00 -3.13
CA ARG A 273 2.12 -55.41 -4.33
C ARG A 273 3.03 -55.55 -5.56
N LEU A 274 3.85 -54.54 -5.85
CA LEU A 274 4.78 -54.56 -6.97
C LEU A 274 5.92 -55.58 -6.76
N SER A 275 6.42 -55.73 -5.52
CA SER A 275 7.45 -56.72 -5.20
C SER A 275 6.93 -58.16 -5.33
N ASN A 276 5.70 -58.42 -4.91
CA ASN A 276 5.06 -59.74 -5.06
C ASN A 276 4.82 -60.05 -6.54
N LEU A 277 4.32 -59.09 -7.32
CA LEU A 277 4.17 -59.25 -8.77
C LEU A 277 5.52 -59.58 -9.44
N ALA A 278 6.59 -58.88 -9.07
CA ALA A 278 7.92 -59.17 -9.59
C ALA A 278 8.38 -60.60 -9.24
N LYS A 279 8.16 -61.06 -8.01
CA LYS A 279 8.48 -62.43 -7.58
C LYS A 279 7.67 -63.49 -8.32
N GLU A 280 6.38 -63.26 -8.53
CA GLU A 280 5.50 -64.14 -9.33
C GLU A 280 6.00 -64.29 -10.77
N HIS A 281 6.63 -63.25 -11.31
CA HIS A 281 7.23 -63.22 -12.64
C HIS A 281 8.73 -63.56 -12.65
N GLY A 282 9.26 -64.13 -11.57
CA GLY A 282 10.62 -64.70 -11.52
C GLY A 282 11.76 -63.69 -11.36
N PHE A 283 11.49 -62.46 -10.92
CA PHE A 283 12.56 -61.49 -10.63
C PHE A 283 13.37 -61.90 -9.40
N THR A 284 14.69 -61.72 -9.48
CA THR A 284 15.57 -61.71 -8.31
C THR A 284 15.43 -60.40 -7.53
N ASP A 285 15.79 -60.39 -6.25
CA ASP A 285 15.72 -59.20 -5.39
C ASP A 285 16.59 -58.01 -5.88
N THR A 286 17.46 -58.24 -6.87
CA THR A 286 18.35 -57.21 -7.44
C THR A 286 17.86 -56.64 -8.78
N GLN A 287 16.85 -57.25 -9.42
CA GLN A 287 16.40 -56.85 -10.76
C GLN A 287 15.36 -55.72 -10.74
N LEU A 288 14.50 -55.64 -9.72
CA LEU A 288 13.54 -54.55 -9.54
C LEU A 288 14.00 -53.65 -8.38
N ILE A 289 14.28 -52.39 -8.67
CA ILE A 289 14.68 -51.39 -7.69
C ILE A 289 13.53 -50.40 -7.49
N LEU A 290 12.96 -50.42 -6.29
CA LEU A 290 11.93 -49.48 -5.84
C LEU A 290 12.59 -48.42 -4.94
N THR A 291 13.02 -47.30 -5.53
CA THR A 291 13.90 -46.32 -4.86
C THR A 291 13.27 -45.65 -3.66
N GLY A 292 11.94 -45.53 -3.63
CA GLY A 292 11.25 -44.64 -2.71
C GLY A 292 11.43 -43.17 -3.09
N PHE A 293 11.27 -42.29 -2.12
CA PHE A 293 11.41 -40.85 -2.32
C PHE A 293 12.80 -40.48 -2.86
N VAL A 294 12.83 -39.70 -3.94
CA VAL A 294 14.03 -39.13 -4.54
C VAL A 294 13.94 -37.61 -4.44
N SER A 295 15.03 -36.97 -4.02
CA SER A 295 15.08 -35.52 -3.92
C SER A 295 15.06 -34.86 -5.31
N GLU A 296 14.65 -33.59 -5.38
CA GLU A 296 14.68 -32.83 -6.63
C GLU A 296 16.11 -32.67 -7.18
N GLU A 297 17.12 -32.71 -6.31
CA GLU A 297 18.54 -32.65 -6.68
C GLU A 297 19.03 -33.96 -7.32
N ASP A 298 18.58 -35.11 -6.81
CA ASP A 298 19.04 -36.41 -7.29
C ASP A 298 18.28 -36.86 -8.56
N LEU A 299 17.04 -36.41 -8.77
CA LEU A 299 16.22 -36.86 -9.90
C LEU A 299 16.85 -36.58 -11.28
N PRO A 300 17.38 -35.37 -11.59
CA PRO A 300 18.12 -35.14 -12.83
C PRO A 300 19.36 -36.05 -12.98
N LEU A 301 20.02 -36.39 -11.87
CA LEU A 301 21.18 -37.29 -11.88
C LEU A 301 20.75 -38.71 -12.26
N LEU A 302 19.64 -39.20 -11.70
CA LEU A 302 19.07 -40.50 -12.05
C LEU A 302 18.62 -40.58 -13.51
N TYR A 303 18.05 -39.52 -14.08
CA TYR A 303 17.79 -39.49 -15.51
C TYR A 303 19.09 -39.62 -16.31
N ASN A 304 20.11 -38.82 -15.99
CA ASN A 304 21.40 -38.82 -16.69
C ASN A 304 22.19 -40.14 -16.52
N LEU A 305 21.96 -40.91 -15.45
CA LEU A 305 22.59 -42.22 -15.23
C LEU A 305 21.78 -43.40 -15.79
N SER A 306 20.51 -43.20 -16.15
CA SER A 306 19.69 -44.23 -16.77
C SER A 306 20.22 -44.60 -18.15
N GLU A 307 19.98 -45.84 -18.56
CA GLU A 307 20.32 -46.28 -19.91
C GLU A 307 19.21 -45.94 -20.88
N ILE A 308 17.96 -46.16 -20.47
CA ILE A 308 16.76 -45.76 -21.20
C ILE A 308 15.69 -45.30 -20.21
N PHE A 309 14.81 -44.42 -20.67
CA PHE A 309 13.58 -44.07 -19.95
C PHE A 309 12.37 -44.70 -20.65
N VAL A 310 11.48 -45.31 -19.85
CA VAL A 310 10.24 -45.94 -20.34
C VAL A 310 9.03 -45.32 -19.67
N PHE A 311 8.02 -44.99 -20.46
CA PHE A 311 6.79 -44.39 -19.95
C PHE A 311 5.53 -45.10 -20.46
N PRO A 312 5.07 -46.16 -19.75
CA PRO A 312 4.06 -47.10 -20.22
C PRO A 312 2.61 -46.65 -19.95
N SER A 313 2.40 -45.39 -19.57
CA SER A 313 1.11 -44.86 -19.12
C SER A 313 -0.01 -45.06 -20.16
N LEU A 314 -1.19 -45.45 -19.68
CA LEU A 314 -2.42 -45.55 -20.46
C LEU A 314 -3.00 -44.17 -20.81
N HIS A 315 -2.86 -43.20 -19.90
CA HIS A 315 -3.31 -41.82 -20.11
C HIS A 315 -2.46 -40.84 -19.32
N GLU A 316 -1.96 -39.80 -19.98
CA GLU A 316 -1.32 -38.62 -19.39
C GLU A 316 -1.92 -37.31 -19.89
N GLY A 317 -1.95 -36.29 -19.02
CA GLY A 317 -2.26 -34.93 -19.45
C GLY A 317 -1.19 -34.33 -20.37
N PHE A 318 0.10 -34.58 -20.09
CA PHE A 318 1.22 -34.19 -20.98
C PHE A 318 2.33 -35.24 -21.03
N GLY A 319 2.85 -35.63 -19.87
CA GLY A 319 3.97 -36.57 -19.77
C GLY A 319 5.33 -35.91 -19.57
N LEU A 320 5.40 -34.97 -18.61
CA LEU A 320 6.64 -34.29 -18.22
C LEU A 320 7.83 -35.24 -17.99
N PRO A 321 7.70 -36.42 -17.34
CA PRO A 321 8.83 -37.33 -17.14
C PRO A 321 9.53 -37.77 -18.44
N ALA A 322 8.77 -38.00 -19.52
CA ALA A 322 9.34 -38.34 -20.81
C ALA A 322 10.19 -37.16 -21.33
N LEU A 323 9.66 -35.94 -21.26
CA LEU A 323 10.39 -34.74 -21.68
C LEU A 323 11.62 -34.45 -20.80
N GLU A 324 11.55 -34.72 -19.48
CA GLU A 324 12.67 -34.57 -18.54
C GLU A 324 13.82 -35.52 -18.91
N ALA A 325 13.52 -36.78 -19.23
CA ALA A 325 14.51 -37.75 -19.71
C ALA A 325 15.10 -37.37 -21.07
N MET A 326 14.26 -36.88 -21.99
CA MET A 326 14.72 -36.42 -23.31
C MET A 326 15.68 -35.23 -23.19
N ALA A 327 15.39 -34.28 -22.30
CA ALA A 327 16.25 -33.13 -22.05
C ALA A 327 17.59 -33.50 -21.38
N CYS A 328 17.62 -34.58 -20.60
CA CYS A 328 18.83 -35.21 -20.09
C CYS A 328 19.60 -36.04 -21.16
N GLY A 329 19.11 -36.09 -22.39
CA GLY A 329 19.77 -36.75 -23.51
C GLY A 329 19.57 -38.26 -23.58
N LYS A 330 18.52 -38.80 -22.96
CA LYS A 330 18.27 -40.25 -22.92
C LYS A 330 17.31 -40.73 -24.01
N ALA A 331 17.52 -41.98 -24.44
CA ALA A 331 16.55 -42.69 -25.25
C ALA A 331 15.26 -42.86 -24.45
N VAL A 332 14.15 -42.40 -25.03
CA VAL A 332 12.83 -42.48 -24.41
C VAL A 332 11.93 -43.33 -25.28
N ILE A 333 11.24 -44.28 -24.65
CA ILE A 333 10.16 -45.05 -25.26
C ILE A 333 8.89 -44.89 -24.43
N GLY A 334 7.74 -44.84 -25.08
CA GLY A 334 6.48 -44.59 -24.37
C GLY A 334 5.25 -45.10 -25.11
N SER A 335 4.10 -44.95 -24.47
CA SER A 335 2.85 -45.42 -25.06
C SER A 335 2.44 -44.60 -26.28
N ASN A 336 1.70 -45.24 -27.20
CA ASN A 336 1.07 -44.60 -28.36
C ASN A 336 -0.27 -43.90 -28.02
N CYS A 337 -0.57 -43.69 -26.74
CA CYS A 337 -1.85 -43.15 -26.25
C CYS A 337 -1.72 -41.73 -25.68
N SER A 338 -2.82 -40.97 -25.69
CA SER A 338 -2.94 -39.63 -25.08
C SER A 338 -1.89 -38.63 -25.58
N SER A 339 -1.18 -37.94 -24.68
CA SER A 339 -0.20 -36.89 -24.97
C SER A 339 1.23 -37.40 -25.27
N LEU A 340 1.54 -38.66 -25.02
CA LEU A 340 2.91 -39.17 -25.22
C LEU A 340 3.39 -39.17 -26.68
N PRO A 341 2.57 -39.48 -27.70
CA PRO A 341 2.98 -39.39 -29.08
C PRO A 341 3.47 -38.00 -29.50
N GLU A 342 2.85 -36.93 -28.99
CA GLU A 342 3.27 -35.56 -29.32
C GLU A 342 4.51 -35.11 -28.54
N VAL A 343 4.70 -35.60 -27.32
CA VAL A 343 5.91 -35.29 -26.53
C VAL A 343 7.12 -36.00 -27.11
N ILE A 344 7.02 -37.31 -27.35
CA ILE A 344 8.12 -38.13 -27.87
C ILE A 344 8.45 -37.79 -29.33
N GLY A 345 7.43 -37.49 -30.15
CA GLY A 345 7.59 -37.03 -31.54
C GLY A 345 8.11 -38.07 -32.54
N ASP A 346 8.76 -39.14 -32.07
CA ASP A 346 9.26 -40.25 -32.87
C ASP A 346 8.32 -41.46 -32.77
N GLN A 347 7.67 -41.82 -33.88
CA GLN A 347 6.74 -42.95 -33.92
C GLN A 347 7.44 -44.30 -33.67
N ASP A 348 8.75 -44.41 -33.99
CA ASP A 348 9.50 -45.64 -33.77
C ASP A 348 9.76 -45.90 -32.28
N ALA A 349 9.65 -44.87 -31.43
CA ALA A 349 9.82 -44.96 -29.99
C ALA A 349 8.54 -45.39 -29.24
N LEU A 350 7.41 -45.53 -29.95
CA LEU A 350 6.11 -45.79 -29.34
C LEU A 350 5.76 -47.29 -29.30
N PHE A 351 4.94 -47.68 -28.34
CA PHE A 351 4.38 -49.03 -28.18
C PHE A 351 2.91 -48.99 -27.74
N ASP A 352 2.16 -50.08 -27.93
CA ASP A 352 0.82 -50.23 -27.37
C ASP A 352 0.91 -50.56 -25.87
N PRO A 353 0.42 -49.68 -24.97
CA PRO A 353 0.51 -49.91 -23.52
C PRO A 353 -0.43 -51.02 -23.02
N HIS A 354 -1.39 -51.47 -23.84
CA HIS A 354 -2.31 -52.56 -23.50
C HIS A 354 -1.77 -53.94 -23.86
N ASP A 355 -0.63 -54.02 -24.57
CA ASP A 355 0.02 -55.27 -24.95
C ASP A 355 1.43 -55.36 -24.33
N ASP A 356 1.55 -56.18 -23.28
CA ASP A 356 2.84 -56.44 -22.61
C ASP A 356 3.93 -56.91 -23.60
N LYS A 357 3.57 -57.60 -24.70
CA LYS A 357 4.52 -58.01 -25.74
C LYS A 357 5.01 -56.82 -26.56
N SER A 358 4.15 -55.85 -26.84
CA SER A 358 4.54 -54.62 -27.54
C SER A 358 5.54 -53.81 -26.70
N ILE A 359 5.32 -53.70 -25.39
CA ILE A 359 6.25 -53.05 -24.47
C ILE A 359 7.58 -53.80 -24.44
N MET A 360 7.55 -55.12 -24.30
CA MET A 360 8.75 -55.98 -24.27
C MET A 360 9.55 -55.86 -25.56
N GLN A 361 8.90 -55.94 -26.73
CA GLN A 361 9.58 -55.85 -28.03
C GLN A 361 10.32 -54.51 -28.18
N LYS A 362 9.71 -53.41 -27.70
CA LYS A 362 10.35 -52.10 -27.75
C LYS A 362 11.51 -52.01 -26.76
N LEU A 363 11.36 -52.52 -25.55
CA LEU A 363 12.46 -52.64 -24.57
C LEU A 363 13.62 -53.46 -25.14
N PHE A 364 13.32 -54.63 -25.70
CA PHE A 364 14.33 -55.51 -26.31
C PHE A 364 15.06 -54.81 -27.45
N GLN A 365 14.35 -54.12 -28.34
CA GLN A 365 14.95 -53.40 -29.45
C GLN A 365 15.94 -52.33 -28.95
N VAL A 366 15.55 -51.48 -28.00
CA VAL A 366 16.42 -50.40 -27.52
C VAL A 366 17.60 -50.92 -26.68
N LEU A 367 17.41 -52.03 -25.96
CA LEU A 367 18.48 -52.61 -25.12
C LEU A 367 19.47 -53.49 -25.90
N SER A 368 19.10 -53.99 -27.10
CA SER A 368 19.95 -54.88 -27.91
C SER A 368 20.53 -54.22 -29.17
N ASP A 369 19.97 -53.08 -29.62
CA ASP A 369 20.42 -52.33 -30.79
C ASP A 369 20.94 -50.94 -30.38
N ASP A 370 22.27 -50.85 -30.25
CA ASP A 370 22.98 -49.62 -29.90
C ASP A 370 22.78 -48.48 -30.93
N GLU A 371 22.64 -48.81 -32.22
CA GLU A 371 22.41 -47.79 -33.26
C GLU A 371 20.99 -47.22 -33.12
N PHE A 372 20.01 -48.09 -32.87
CA PHE A 372 18.63 -47.66 -32.61
C PHE A 372 18.54 -46.81 -31.34
N ARG A 373 19.20 -47.20 -30.25
CA ARG A 373 19.24 -46.41 -29.02
C ARG A 373 19.86 -45.03 -29.24
N LYS A 374 21.01 -44.93 -29.91
CA LYS A 374 21.65 -43.65 -30.25
C LYS A 374 20.79 -42.78 -31.16
N LYS A 375 20.06 -43.40 -32.10
CA LYS A 375 19.06 -42.69 -32.92
C LYS A 375 17.99 -42.06 -32.01
N LEU A 376 17.45 -42.82 -31.05
CA LEU A 376 16.45 -42.31 -30.11
C LEU A 376 17.02 -41.21 -29.19
N GLU A 377 18.25 -41.34 -28.67
CA GLU A 377 18.91 -40.28 -27.89
C GLU A 377 19.04 -38.99 -28.70
N HIS A 378 19.47 -39.08 -29.96
CA HIS A 378 19.56 -37.92 -30.85
C HIS A 378 18.19 -37.30 -31.14
N SER A 379 17.19 -38.14 -31.38
CA SER A 379 15.78 -37.74 -31.60
C SER A 379 15.23 -37.03 -30.36
N SER A 380 15.47 -37.58 -29.17
CA SER A 380 15.09 -37.03 -27.87
C SER A 380 15.63 -35.61 -27.67
N VAL A 381 16.94 -35.41 -27.84
CA VAL A 381 17.56 -34.08 -27.67
C VAL A 381 16.96 -33.07 -28.64
N LYS A 382 16.81 -33.46 -29.92
CA LYS A 382 16.21 -32.58 -30.94
C LYS A 382 14.76 -32.23 -30.60
N GLN A 383 13.95 -33.21 -30.23
CA GLN A 383 12.54 -33.01 -29.92
C GLN A 383 12.34 -32.18 -28.65
N ALA A 384 13.18 -32.36 -27.63
CA ALA A 384 13.12 -31.56 -26.40
C ALA A 384 13.25 -30.04 -26.66
N THR A 385 13.99 -29.63 -27.69
CA THR A 385 14.13 -28.20 -28.07
C THR A 385 12.83 -27.54 -28.55
N ASN A 386 11.81 -28.34 -28.92
CA ASN A 386 10.51 -27.81 -29.34
C ASN A 386 9.66 -27.32 -28.17
N PHE A 387 10.05 -27.65 -26.93
CA PHE A 387 9.36 -27.34 -25.70
C PHE A 387 10.16 -26.33 -24.87
N SER A 388 9.57 -25.17 -24.60
CA SER A 388 10.15 -24.18 -23.71
C SER A 388 9.06 -23.35 -23.08
N TRP A 389 9.27 -22.95 -21.82
CA TRP A 389 8.34 -22.05 -21.13
C TRP A 389 8.14 -20.75 -21.92
N LYS A 390 9.17 -20.25 -22.60
CA LYS A 390 9.09 -19.07 -23.47
C LYS A 390 8.05 -19.23 -24.57
N LYS A 391 8.03 -20.39 -25.24
CA LYS A 391 7.05 -20.69 -26.29
C LYS A 391 5.64 -20.85 -25.71
N SER A 392 5.50 -21.54 -24.58
CA SER A 392 4.21 -21.72 -23.89
C SER A 392 3.63 -20.39 -23.40
N ALA A 393 4.43 -19.55 -22.75
CA ALA A 393 4.05 -18.21 -22.29
C ALA A 393 3.67 -17.30 -23.46
N SER A 394 4.44 -17.32 -24.56
CA SER A 394 4.09 -16.56 -25.77
C SER A 394 2.74 -16.98 -26.34
N THR A 395 2.48 -18.29 -26.44
CA THR A 395 1.21 -18.82 -26.96
C THR A 395 0.04 -18.49 -26.03
N ALA A 396 0.25 -18.55 -24.72
CA ALA A 396 -0.73 -18.14 -23.72
C ALA A 396 -1.06 -16.64 -23.85
N TRP A 397 -0.06 -15.78 -24.03
CA TRP A 397 -0.29 -14.35 -24.27
C TRP A 397 -1.08 -14.10 -25.56
N ASP A 398 -0.71 -14.73 -26.67
CA ASP A 398 -1.43 -14.58 -27.93
C ASP A 398 -2.91 -14.97 -27.79
N ALA A 399 -3.20 -16.05 -27.05
CA ALA A 399 -4.56 -16.50 -26.76
C ALA A 399 -5.34 -15.52 -25.87
N LEU A 400 -4.71 -15.02 -24.80
CA LEU A 400 -5.32 -14.06 -23.87
C LEU A 400 -5.62 -12.72 -24.57
N GLU A 401 -4.68 -12.20 -25.36
CA GLU A 401 -4.83 -10.96 -26.12
C GLU A 401 -5.98 -11.06 -27.13
N ALA A 402 -6.06 -12.18 -27.86
CA ALA A 402 -7.15 -12.45 -28.80
C ALA A 402 -8.50 -12.54 -28.08
N TYR A 403 -8.55 -13.23 -26.93
CA TYR A 403 -9.76 -13.39 -26.14
C TYR A 403 -10.29 -12.05 -25.61
N VAL A 404 -9.43 -11.22 -24.99
CA VAL A 404 -9.81 -9.89 -24.50
C VAL A 404 -10.29 -8.98 -25.64
N ARG A 405 -9.63 -9.01 -26.80
CA ARG A 405 -10.04 -8.22 -27.97
C ARG A 405 -11.45 -8.57 -28.42
N HIS A 406 -11.79 -9.86 -28.45
CA HIS A 406 -13.11 -10.33 -28.84
C HIS A 406 -14.20 -9.94 -27.84
N GLU A 407 -13.95 -10.08 -26.54
CA GLU A 407 -14.93 -9.70 -25.51
C GLU A 407 -15.19 -8.19 -25.46
N LYS A 408 -14.15 -7.35 -25.67
CA LYS A 408 -14.33 -5.89 -25.79
C LYS A 408 -15.23 -5.48 -26.96
N GLN A 409 -15.22 -6.23 -28.06
CA GLN A 409 -16.09 -5.95 -29.21
C GLN A 409 -17.55 -6.28 -28.91
N LYS A 410 -17.82 -7.35 -28.14
CA LYS A 410 -19.17 -7.73 -27.71
C LYS A 410 -19.82 -6.74 -26.74
N GLN A 411 -19.04 -6.14 -25.84
CA GLN A 411 -19.54 -5.21 -24.81
C GLN A 411 -19.96 -3.83 -25.36
N SER A 412 -19.85 -3.58 -26.67
CA SER A 412 -20.04 -2.24 -27.27
C SER A 412 -21.49 -1.81 -27.55
N PHE A 413 -22.50 -2.59 -27.14
CA PHE A 413 -23.91 -2.22 -27.32
C PHE A 413 -24.76 -2.51 -26.07
N PRO A 414 -25.42 -1.51 -25.46
CA PRO A 414 -26.57 -1.76 -24.61
C PRO A 414 -27.79 -2.05 -25.50
N GLU A 415 -28.24 -3.31 -25.55
CA GLU A 415 -29.61 -3.66 -25.96
C GLU A 415 -30.54 -3.48 -24.74
N ASP A 416 -31.25 -2.36 -24.65
CA ASP A 416 -32.71 -2.27 -24.38
C ASP A 416 -33.15 -0.84 -24.00
N GLY A 417 -34.26 -0.37 -24.59
CA GLY A 417 -34.80 0.99 -24.48
C GLY A 417 -35.49 1.35 -23.16
N LYS A 418 -35.00 0.86 -22.01
CA LYS A 418 -35.56 1.18 -20.68
C LYS A 418 -34.65 2.16 -19.93
N ARG A 419 -35.20 3.29 -19.47
CA ARG A 419 -34.47 4.26 -18.63
C ARG A 419 -34.19 3.63 -17.26
N LEU A 420 -32.94 3.77 -16.79
CA LEU A 420 -32.50 3.33 -15.47
C LEU A 420 -33.04 4.26 -14.38
N ARG A 421 -33.22 3.73 -13.16
CA ARG A 421 -33.66 4.51 -12.00
C ARG A 421 -32.50 5.18 -11.29
N LEU A 422 -32.61 6.50 -11.10
CA LEU A 422 -31.58 7.32 -10.47
C LEU A 422 -32.14 8.03 -9.22
N ALA A 423 -31.46 7.85 -8.09
CA ALA A 423 -31.68 8.64 -6.89
C ALA A 423 -30.83 9.92 -6.94
N TYR A 424 -31.49 11.08 -6.95
CA TYR A 424 -30.84 12.39 -7.02
C TYR A 424 -30.87 13.07 -5.65
N ILE A 425 -29.70 13.15 -5.00
CA ILE A 425 -29.53 13.66 -3.63
C ILE A 425 -28.86 15.04 -3.71
N SER A 426 -29.65 16.10 -3.49
CA SER A 426 -29.21 17.50 -3.60
C SER A 426 -30.10 18.40 -2.76
N PRO A 427 -29.62 19.56 -2.25
CA PRO A 427 -30.53 20.66 -1.95
C PRO A 427 -31.30 21.06 -3.21
N LEU A 428 -32.58 21.40 -3.05
CA LEU A 428 -33.48 21.82 -4.13
C LEU A 428 -34.13 23.16 -3.79
N PRO A 429 -34.61 23.93 -4.77
CA PRO A 429 -35.30 25.19 -4.50
C PRO A 429 -36.50 24.93 -3.56
N SER A 430 -36.77 25.75 -2.54
CA SER A 430 -36.35 27.13 -2.31
C SER A 430 -35.09 27.31 -1.44
N GLU A 431 -34.29 26.26 -1.22
CA GLU A 431 -33.06 26.40 -0.42
C GLU A 431 -32.12 27.42 -1.04
N ARG A 432 -31.55 28.30 -0.21
CA ARG A 432 -30.71 29.42 -0.64
C ARG A 432 -29.27 28.94 -0.88
N SER A 433 -29.06 28.21 -1.96
CA SER A 433 -27.76 27.66 -2.35
C SER A 433 -27.62 27.69 -3.88
N GLY A 434 -26.46 28.08 -4.40
CA GLY A 434 -26.23 28.01 -5.86
C GLY A 434 -26.35 26.59 -6.44
N ILE A 435 -26.25 25.56 -5.58
CA ILE A 435 -26.44 24.16 -5.95
C ILE A 435 -27.93 23.82 -6.16
N SER A 436 -28.85 24.47 -5.43
CA SER A 436 -30.27 24.23 -5.61
C SER A 436 -30.74 24.74 -6.98
N ASP A 437 -30.27 25.92 -7.39
CA ASP A 437 -30.49 26.49 -8.72
C ASP A 437 -29.85 25.62 -9.81
N TYR A 438 -28.60 25.19 -9.61
CA TYR A 438 -27.90 24.27 -10.50
C TYR A 438 -28.71 22.98 -10.74
N SER A 439 -29.23 22.38 -9.67
CA SER A 439 -30.04 21.16 -9.74
C SER A 439 -31.36 21.38 -10.47
N ALA A 440 -31.99 22.55 -10.31
CA ALA A 440 -33.21 22.89 -11.03
C ALA A 440 -32.99 23.02 -12.55
N GLU A 441 -31.81 23.47 -12.96
CA GLU A 441 -31.41 23.56 -14.38
C GLU A 441 -30.98 22.20 -14.97
N LEU A 442 -30.33 21.33 -14.18
CA LEU A 442 -29.86 20.01 -14.64
C LEU A 442 -30.99 18.97 -14.77
N LEU A 443 -31.86 18.88 -13.77
CA LEU A 443 -32.87 17.81 -13.66
C LEU A 443 -33.76 17.65 -14.90
N PRO A 444 -34.25 18.72 -15.57
CA PRO A 444 -35.07 18.61 -16.78
C PRO A 444 -34.38 17.89 -17.94
N GLU A 445 -33.08 18.12 -18.09
CA GLU A 445 -32.28 17.52 -19.15
C GLU A 445 -31.84 16.11 -18.76
N LEU A 446 -31.41 15.91 -17.52
CA LEU A 446 -30.98 14.59 -17.02
C LEU A 446 -32.12 13.55 -16.99
N ALA A 447 -33.36 13.98 -16.72
CA ALA A 447 -34.55 13.11 -16.75
C ALA A 447 -34.90 12.55 -18.14
N LYS A 448 -34.27 13.06 -19.21
CA LYS A 448 -34.38 12.46 -20.55
C LYS A 448 -33.65 11.12 -20.64
N HIS A 449 -32.66 10.90 -19.77
CA HIS A 449 -31.81 9.72 -19.73
C HIS A 449 -32.21 8.73 -18.61
N TYR A 450 -32.76 9.24 -17.50
CA TYR A 450 -33.09 8.44 -16.30
C TYR A 450 -34.54 8.62 -15.83
N GLU A 451 -35.08 7.64 -15.11
CA GLU A 451 -36.25 7.80 -14.23
C GLU A 451 -35.75 8.31 -12.88
N ILE A 452 -36.07 9.55 -12.50
CA ILE A 452 -35.45 10.24 -11.36
C ILE A 452 -36.41 10.37 -10.18
N ASP A 453 -35.96 9.90 -9.01
CA ASP A 453 -36.53 10.28 -7.72
C ASP A 453 -35.56 11.26 -7.02
N VAL A 454 -36.12 12.33 -6.46
CA VAL A 454 -35.35 13.30 -5.67
C VAL A 454 -35.41 12.95 -4.19
N VAL A 455 -34.24 12.82 -3.56
CA VAL A 455 -34.11 12.44 -2.14
C VAL A 455 -33.67 13.66 -1.34
N THR A 456 -34.53 14.13 -0.45
CA THR A 456 -34.28 15.33 0.38
C THR A 456 -35.19 15.34 1.61
N ASP A 457 -34.70 15.90 2.72
CA ASP A 457 -35.49 16.15 3.93
C ASP A 457 -36.26 17.48 3.91
N GLN A 458 -36.16 18.23 2.80
CA GLN A 458 -36.87 19.49 2.63
C GLN A 458 -38.39 19.32 2.68
N LYS A 459 -39.06 20.16 3.47
CA LYS A 459 -40.52 20.17 3.62
C LYS A 459 -41.23 20.58 2.34
N GLU A 460 -40.69 21.53 1.60
CA GLU A 460 -41.27 22.08 0.37
C GLU A 460 -40.20 22.27 -0.71
N ILE A 461 -40.62 22.14 -1.97
CA ILE A 461 -39.80 22.41 -3.16
C ILE A 461 -40.54 23.46 -4.00
N SER A 462 -39.92 24.60 -4.29
CA SER A 462 -40.56 25.70 -5.03
C SER A 462 -40.59 25.49 -6.54
N SER A 463 -39.76 24.58 -7.08
CA SER A 463 -39.74 24.28 -8.51
C SER A 463 -40.98 23.49 -8.95
N THR A 464 -41.78 24.08 -9.83
CA THR A 464 -42.98 23.45 -10.41
C THR A 464 -42.64 22.25 -11.27
N TRP A 465 -41.53 22.31 -12.01
CA TRP A 465 -41.09 21.21 -12.86
C TRP A 465 -40.72 19.97 -12.04
N ILE A 466 -39.94 20.15 -10.97
CA ILE A 466 -39.49 19.03 -10.11
C ILE A 466 -40.70 18.34 -9.48
N ASN A 467 -41.63 19.10 -8.88
CA ASN A 467 -42.83 18.54 -8.25
C ASN A 467 -43.74 17.78 -9.23
N SER A 468 -43.67 18.09 -10.53
CA SER A 468 -44.51 17.47 -11.56
C SER A 468 -43.88 16.25 -12.22
N ASN A 469 -42.54 16.14 -12.22
CA ASN A 469 -41.81 15.14 -13.01
C ASN A 469 -40.94 14.19 -12.18
N CYS A 470 -40.66 14.50 -10.91
CA CYS A 470 -39.83 13.68 -10.02
C CYS A 470 -40.65 13.26 -8.79
N THR A 471 -40.44 12.02 -8.31
CA THR A 471 -41.01 11.63 -7.01
C THR A 471 -40.10 12.09 -5.88
N ARG A 472 -40.65 12.80 -4.89
CA ARG A 472 -39.90 13.14 -3.69
C ARG A 472 -39.87 11.96 -2.72
N ARG A 473 -38.67 11.59 -2.24
CA ARG A 473 -38.44 10.58 -1.20
C ARG A 473 -37.73 11.19 0.00
N SER A 474 -38.09 10.74 1.20
CA SER A 474 -37.33 11.06 2.41
C SER A 474 -36.07 10.20 2.50
N ILE A 475 -35.13 10.62 3.35
CA ILE A 475 -33.89 9.88 3.60
C ILE A 475 -34.17 8.48 4.17
N ASP A 476 -35.11 8.36 5.11
CA ASP A 476 -35.51 7.08 5.68
C ASP A 476 -36.12 6.14 4.63
N TRP A 477 -36.92 6.70 3.72
CA TRP A 477 -37.51 5.90 2.65
C TRP A 477 -36.44 5.39 1.69
N PHE A 478 -35.51 6.26 1.28
CA PHE A 478 -34.39 5.89 0.41
C PHE A 478 -33.55 4.77 1.06
N SER A 479 -33.21 4.91 2.34
CA SER A 479 -32.43 3.92 3.09
C SER A 479 -33.07 2.54 3.07
N ASN A 480 -34.40 2.46 3.24
CA ASN A 480 -35.13 1.19 3.24
C ASN A 480 -35.40 0.62 1.83
N ASN A 481 -35.15 1.40 0.76
CA ASN A 481 -35.51 1.04 -0.62
C ASN A 481 -34.35 1.22 -1.60
N TYR A 482 -33.12 1.35 -1.10
CA TYR A 482 -31.92 1.61 -1.91
C TYR A 482 -31.77 0.60 -3.06
N GLY A 483 -32.05 -0.68 -2.80
CA GLY A 483 -31.95 -1.76 -3.80
C GLY A 483 -32.88 -1.62 -5.02
N HIS A 484 -33.78 -0.63 -5.05
CA HIS A 484 -34.62 -0.30 -6.21
C HIS A 484 -33.96 0.68 -7.20
N TYR A 485 -32.81 1.25 -6.85
CA TYR A 485 -32.10 2.22 -7.69
C TYR A 485 -30.94 1.57 -8.43
N ASP A 486 -30.81 1.92 -9.72
CA ASP A 486 -29.67 1.53 -10.53
C ASP A 486 -28.48 2.49 -10.31
N ARG A 487 -28.77 3.77 -10.06
CA ARG A 487 -27.78 4.85 -9.93
C ARG A 487 -28.10 5.76 -8.73
N VAL A 488 -27.07 6.30 -8.11
CA VAL A 488 -27.17 7.32 -7.05
C VAL A 488 -26.20 8.46 -7.35
N LEU A 489 -26.70 9.68 -7.28
CA LEU A 489 -25.96 10.91 -7.55
C LEU A 489 -26.09 11.88 -6.38
N TYR A 490 -24.97 12.28 -5.79
CA TYR A 490 -24.87 13.21 -4.66
C TYR A 490 -24.33 14.56 -5.12
N HIS A 491 -24.92 15.66 -4.66
CA HIS A 491 -24.41 17.01 -4.87
C HIS A 491 -23.88 17.61 -3.57
N PHE A 492 -22.56 17.59 -3.39
CA PHE A 492 -21.87 18.10 -2.21
C PHE A 492 -21.42 19.56 -2.39
N GLY A 493 -21.65 20.36 -1.36
CA GLY A 493 -21.14 21.72 -1.20
C GLY A 493 -20.84 22.03 0.26
N ASN A 494 -20.33 23.23 0.53
CA ASN A 494 -19.81 23.59 1.85
C ASN A 494 -20.83 24.32 2.75
N SER A 495 -22.09 23.87 2.74
CA SER A 495 -23.19 24.49 3.50
C SER A 495 -23.98 23.47 4.34
N HIS A 496 -24.72 23.94 5.35
CA HIS A 496 -25.50 23.09 6.27
C HIS A 496 -26.53 22.18 5.58
N PHE A 497 -26.98 22.53 4.37
CA PHE A 497 -27.92 21.72 3.59
C PHE A 497 -27.39 20.34 3.18
N HIS A 498 -26.07 20.13 3.19
CA HIS A 498 -25.43 18.89 2.76
C HIS A 498 -25.12 17.91 3.91
N GLN A 499 -25.38 18.28 5.17
CA GLN A 499 -24.97 17.52 6.36
C GLN A 499 -25.39 16.04 6.33
N HIS A 500 -26.61 15.75 5.85
CA HIS A 500 -27.18 14.41 5.83
C HIS A 500 -26.53 13.49 4.78
N MET A 501 -25.87 14.08 3.78
CA MET A 501 -25.25 13.34 2.69
C MET A 501 -23.99 12.59 3.14
N PHE A 502 -23.29 13.06 4.18
CA PHE A 502 -22.08 12.41 4.69
C PHE A 502 -22.37 10.99 5.18
N ALA A 503 -23.36 10.83 6.07
CA ALA A 503 -23.77 9.52 6.57
C ALA A 503 -24.39 8.65 5.46
N LEU A 504 -25.17 9.26 4.55
CA LEU A 504 -25.77 8.52 3.44
C LEU A 504 -24.76 7.99 2.44
N LEU A 505 -23.74 8.76 2.09
CA LEU A 505 -22.70 8.33 1.15
C LEU A 505 -21.89 7.17 1.73
N GLN A 506 -21.63 7.19 3.04
CA GLN A 506 -20.96 6.09 3.74
C GLN A 506 -21.79 4.80 3.71
N ALA A 507 -23.11 4.89 3.87
CA ALA A 507 -24.01 3.74 3.85
C ALA A 507 -24.33 3.26 2.42
N TYR A 508 -24.45 4.19 1.48
CA TYR A 508 -24.94 3.96 0.12
C TYR A 508 -24.02 4.66 -0.91
N PRO A 509 -22.91 4.03 -1.32
CA PRO A 509 -21.98 4.64 -2.27
C PRO A 509 -22.65 5.03 -3.60
N GLY A 510 -22.28 6.19 -4.11
CA GLY A 510 -22.78 6.74 -5.38
C GLY A 510 -21.79 7.71 -6.02
N VAL A 511 -22.15 8.26 -7.17
CA VAL A 511 -21.35 9.29 -7.85
C VAL A 511 -21.52 10.62 -7.11
N VAL A 512 -20.42 11.33 -6.85
CA VAL A 512 -20.41 12.60 -6.13
C VAL A 512 -20.07 13.73 -7.09
N VAL A 513 -20.92 14.76 -7.13
CA VAL A 513 -20.63 16.06 -7.71
C VAL A 513 -20.11 16.96 -6.61
N LEU A 514 -18.84 17.33 -6.70
CA LEU A 514 -18.17 18.17 -5.71
C LEU A 514 -18.13 19.62 -6.22
N HIS A 515 -19.05 20.44 -5.72
CA HIS A 515 -19.18 21.86 -6.10
C HIS A 515 -18.12 22.73 -5.42
N ASP A 516 -17.77 22.39 -4.16
CA ASP A 516 -16.74 23.02 -3.37
C ASP A 516 -15.67 22.00 -3.01
N PHE A 517 -14.40 22.28 -3.29
CA PHE A 517 -13.32 21.37 -2.89
C PHE A 517 -13.14 21.35 -1.36
N PHE A 518 -13.26 22.49 -0.69
CA PHE A 518 -13.17 22.58 0.77
C PHE A 518 -14.54 22.36 1.42
N LEU A 519 -14.69 21.26 2.16
CA LEU A 519 -15.87 20.90 2.97
C LEU A 519 -15.66 21.14 4.48
N SER A 520 -14.53 21.73 4.86
CA SER A 520 -14.21 22.05 6.26
C SER A 520 -15.23 22.96 6.96
N GLY A 521 -15.91 23.83 6.22
CA GLY A 521 -16.92 24.72 6.77
C GLY A 521 -18.15 23.96 7.28
N ILE A 522 -18.65 23.01 6.48
CA ILE A 522 -19.75 22.14 6.88
C ILE A 522 -19.34 21.17 8.00
N VAL A 523 -18.13 20.60 7.93
CA VAL A 523 -17.63 19.70 9.00
C VAL A 523 -17.50 20.45 10.34
N ALA A 524 -16.97 21.67 10.33
CA ALA A 524 -16.90 22.52 11.52
C ALA A 524 -18.30 22.89 12.04
N HIS A 525 -19.24 23.22 11.13
CA HIS A 525 -20.63 23.51 11.51
C HIS A 525 -21.33 22.31 12.17
N MET A 526 -21.11 21.09 11.66
CA MET A 526 -21.68 19.87 12.25
C MET A 526 -21.23 19.64 13.69
N GLU A 527 -19.94 19.89 13.99
CA GLU A 527 -19.41 19.84 15.35
C GLU A 527 -20.03 20.94 16.24
N CYS A 528 -20.04 22.19 15.77
CA CYS A 528 -20.58 23.33 16.53
C CYS A 528 -22.09 23.22 16.81
N SER A 529 -22.84 22.61 15.89
CA SER A 529 -24.29 22.38 16.02
C SER A 529 -24.63 21.18 16.93
N GLY A 530 -23.62 20.46 17.44
CA GLY A 530 -23.80 19.33 18.36
C GLY A 530 -24.35 18.07 17.70
N ILE A 531 -24.22 17.93 16.38
CA ILE A 531 -24.64 16.73 15.63
C ILE A 531 -23.77 15.55 16.04
N GLU A 532 -22.45 15.75 16.06
CA GLU A 532 -21.48 14.75 16.47
C GLU A 532 -20.26 15.44 17.10
N SER A 533 -19.93 15.07 18.33
CA SER A 533 -18.78 15.64 19.05
C SER A 533 -17.47 15.02 18.55
N GLY A 534 -16.50 15.84 18.16
CA GLY A 534 -15.19 15.37 17.71
C GLY A 534 -15.09 14.98 16.23
N ILE A 535 -16.18 15.11 15.45
CA ILE A 535 -16.18 14.76 14.02
C ILE A 535 -15.15 15.58 13.22
N TRP A 536 -14.96 16.86 13.56
CA TRP A 536 -14.00 17.69 12.83
C TRP A 536 -12.57 17.26 13.11
N VAL A 537 -12.27 16.90 14.36
CA VAL A 537 -10.96 16.35 14.74
C VAL A 537 -10.68 15.04 14.00
N GLN A 538 -11.67 14.16 13.90
CA GLN A 538 -11.57 12.91 13.15
C GLN A 538 -11.29 13.16 11.66
N TYR A 539 -12.03 14.04 11.01
CA TYR A 539 -11.84 14.35 9.58
C TYR A 539 -10.50 15.01 9.28
N LEU A 540 -9.99 15.86 10.17
CA LEU A 540 -8.65 16.44 10.05
C LEU A 540 -7.57 15.36 10.18
N TYR A 541 -7.71 14.46 11.15
CA TYR A 541 -6.80 13.33 11.32
C TYR A 541 -6.82 12.39 10.10
N ASP A 542 -8.01 12.02 9.61
CA ASP A 542 -8.16 11.12 8.46
C ASP A 542 -7.57 11.72 7.18
N SER A 543 -7.72 13.03 6.97
CA SER A 543 -7.27 13.72 5.76
C SER A 543 -5.80 14.17 5.80
N HIS A 544 -5.29 14.55 6.98
CA HIS A 544 -4.04 15.32 7.12
C HIS A 544 -3.17 14.91 8.33
N GLY A 545 -3.58 13.90 9.09
CA GLY A 545 -2.83 13.38 10.24
C GLY A 545 -2.78 14.31 11.45
N TYR A 546 -1.82 14.02 12.35
CA TYR A 546 -1.65 14.74 13.62
C TYR A 546 -1.33 16.24 13.50
N PRO A 547 -0.58 16.74 12.49
CA PRO A 547 -0.29 18.18 12.39
C PRO A 547 -1.54 19.06 12.28
N ALA A 548 -2.49 18.68 11.42
CA ALA A 548 -3.73 19.43 11.23
C ALA A 548 -4.63 19.38 12.47
N LEU A 549 -4.71 18.20 13.10
CA LEU A 549 -5.41 18.00 14.37
C LEU A 549 -4.83 18.89 15.48
N LYS A 550 -3.50 18.91 15.65
CA LYS A 550 -2.83 19.71 16.67
C LYS A 550 -3.09 21.19 16.47
N LYS A 551 -3.03 21.67 15.21
CA LYS A 551 -3.35 23.05 14.87
C LYS A 551 -4.78 23.44 15.23
N ARG A 552 -5.74 22.54 15.05
CA ARG A 552 -7.14 22.74 15.49
C ARG A 552 -7.29 22.91 17.00
N ILE A 553 -6.42 22.29 17.79
CA ILE A 553 -6.46 22.34 19.25
C ILE A 553 -5.71 23.58 19.78
N ASP A 554 -4.57 23.92 19.18
CA ASP A 554 -3.72 25.03 19.62
C ASP A 554 -4.32 26.42 19.32
N VAL A 555 -5.07 26.55 18.22
CA VAL A 555 -5.56 27.86 17.75
C VAL A 555 -6.92 28.21 18.37
N LYS A 556 -7.04 29.44 18.89
CA LYS A 556 -8.30 29.98 19.45
C LYS A 556 -9.32 30.37 18.37
N ASP A 557 -8.86 30.94 17.25
CA ASP A 557 -9.70 31.25 16.11
C ASP A 557 -9.67 30.09 15.10
N THR A 558 -10.73 29.28 15.13
CA THR A 558 -10.82 28.09 14.32
C THR A 558 -11.04 28.38 12.83
N ALA A 559 -11.28 29.64 12.45
CA ALA A 559 -11.45 30.04 11.06
C ALA A 559 -10.22 29.68 10.21
N ASP A 560 -9.00 29.92 10.71
CA ASP A 560 -7.76 29.63 9.97
C ASP A 560 -7.66 28.15 9.57
N VAL A 561 -8.11 27.25 10.45
CA VAL A 561 -8.12 25.80 10.20
C VAL A 561 -9.15 25.42 9.13
N VAL A 562 -10.33 26.04 9.16
CA VAL A 562 -11.35 25.87 8.11
C VAL A 562 -10.82 26.35 6.75
N TRP A 563 -10.01 27.40 6.73
CA TRP A 563 -9.46 27.94 5.50
C TRP A 563 -8.31 27.11 4.92
N GLU A 564 -7.53 26.45 5.77
CA GLU A 564 -6.31 25.74 5.35
C GLU A 564 -6.55 24.30 4.91
N TYR A 565 -7.47 23.57 5.55
CA TYR A 565 -7.66 22.14 5.33
C TYR A 565 -9.01 21.82 4.66
N PRO A 566 -9.05 21.06 3.54
CA PRO A 566 -10.28 20.82 2.79
C PRO A 566 -11.28 19.81 3.40
N CYS A 567 -10.90 18.97 4.37
CA CYS A 567 -11.76 17.99 5.06
C CYS A 567 -12.73 17.18 4.14
N ASN A 568 -12.36 16.93 2.89
CA ASN A 568 -13.22 16.23 1.93
C ASN A 568 -12.80 14.77 1.70
N PHE A 569 -11.70 14.30 2.32
CA PHE A 569 -11.11 12.99 2.08
C PHE A 569 -12.11 11.83 2.25
N THR A 570 -12.90 11.82 3.32
CA THR A 570 -13.92 10.79 3.57
C THR A 570 -15.00 10.76 2.48
N VAL A 571 -15.36 11.92 1.91
CA VAL A 571 -16.29 11.99 0.77
C VAL A 571 -15.64 11.37 -0.47
N LEU A 572 -14.37 11.69 -0.74
CA LEU A 572 -13.63 11.11 -1.86
C LEU A 572 -13.47 9.59 -1.71
N GLN A 573 -13.25 9.10 -0.49
CA GLN A 573 -13.06 7.68 -0.19
C GLN A 573 -14.34 6.85 -0.42
N ASN A 574 -15.51 7.41 -0.11
CA ASN A 574 -16.80 6.72 -0.23
C ASN A 574 -17.50 6.98 -1.58
N ALA A 575 -17.00 7.89 -2.41
CA ALA A 575 -17.53 8.16 -3.74
C ALA A 575 -17.20 7.03 -4.73
N LEU A 576 -18.19 6.64 -5.55
CA LEU A 576 -17.99 5.70 -6.66
C LEU A 576 -17.19 6.32 -7.81
N GLY A 577 -17.38 7.63 -7.99
CA GLY A 577 -16.73 8.48 -8.97
C GLY A 577 -17.02 9.93 -8.64
N LEU A 578 -16.17 10.84 -9.15
CA LEU A 578 -16.23 12.26 -8.81
C LEU A 578 -16.42 13.11 -10.05
N ILE A 579 -17.35 14.05 -9.97
CA ILE A 579 -17.60 15.08 -10.96
C ILE A 579 -17.22 16.42 -10.35
N VAL A 580 -16.39 17.19 -11.05
CA VAL A 580 -15.99 18.56 -10.67
C VAL A 580 -16.19 19.52 -11.84
N HIS A 581 -16.23 20.81 -11.52
CA HIS A 581 -16.54 21.84 -12.51
C HIS A 581 -15.34 22.65 -13.02
N SER A 582 -14.14 22.44 -12.47
CA SER A 582 -12.95 23.20 -12.85
C SER A 582 -11.67 22.35 -12.81
N LYS A 583 -10.67 22.73 -13.61
CA LYS A 583 -9.33 22.12 -13.55
C LYS A 583 -8.62 22.53 -12.26
N ASN A 584 -8.95 23.69 -11.69
CA ASN A 584 -8.43 24.10 -10.41
C ASN A 584 -8.75 23.10 -9.28
N SER A 585 -9.98 22.56 -9.24
CA SER A 585 -10.35 21.52 -8.26
C SER A 585 -9.52 20.25 -8.44
N ILE A 586 -9.22 19.87 -9.68
CA ILE A 586 -8.31 18.74 -10.00
C ILE A 586 -6.89 19.04 -9.48
N LYS A 587 -6.31 20.20 -9.80
CA LYS A 587 -4.97 20.58 -9.33
C LYS A 587 -4.87 20.59 -7.79
N LEU A 588 -5.91 21.07 -7.11
CA LEU A 588 -5.98 21.01 -5.66
C LEU A 588 -5.97 19.56 -5.15
N ALA A 589 -6.74 18.68 -5.77
CA ALA A 589 -6.72 17.26 -5.44
C ALA A 589 -5.34 16.61 -5.68
N GLU A 590 -4.66 16.95 -6.78
CA GLU A 590 -3.31 16.44 -7.07
C GLU A 590 -2.28 16.90 -6.02
N ASN A 591 -2.39 18.14 -5.56
CA ASN A 591 -1.51 18.69 -4.54
C ASN A 591 -1.75 18.09 -3.15
N TRP A 592 -3.02 17.86 -2.77
CA TRP A 592 -3.36 17.35 -1.43
C TRP A 592 -3.30 15.83 -1.33
N TYR A 593 -3.63 15.11 -2.42
CA TYR A 593 -3.86 13.66 -2.40
C TYR A 593 -3.03 12.90 -3.45
N GLY A 594 -2.35 13.59 -4.36
CA GLY A 594 -1.52 12.99 -5.41
C GLY A 594 -2.23 12.77 -6.75
N ALA A 595 -1.45 12.76 -7.83
CA ALA A 595 -1.96 12.78 -9.21
C ALA A 595 -2.60 11.47 -9.72
N GLN A 596 -2.42 10.34 -9.02
CA GLN A 596 -3.06 9.08 -9.44
C GLN A 596 -4.56 9.07 -9.17
N GLU A 597 -5.00 9.85 -8.19
CA GLU A 597 -6.38 9.82 -7.69
C GLU A 597 -7.34 10.64 -8.54
N THR A 598 -6.83 11.69 -9.20
CA THR A 598 -7.60 12.54 -10.10
C THR A 598 -7.89 11.91 -11.46
N LYS A 599 -7.20 10.83 -11.83
CA LYS A 599 -7.45 10.09 -13.09
C LYS A 599 -8.86 9.50 -13.17
N LYS A 600 -9.56 9.39 -12.04
CA LYS A 600 -10.92 8.85 -11.91
C LYS A 600 -11.98 9.96 -11.85
N TRP A 601 -11.62 11.22 -12.09
CA TRP A 601 -12.55 12.34 -11.97
C TRP A 601 -13.02 12.78 -13.36
N ALA A 602 -14.29 13.11 -13.48
CA ALA A 602 -14.86 13.73 -14.67
C ALA A 602 -14.96 15.24 -14.44
N MET A 603 -14.49 16.01 -15.41
CA MET A 603 -14.67 17.46 -15.42
C MET A 603 -15.85 17.79 -16.33
N ILE A 604 -16.94 18.26 -15.74
CA ILE A 604 -18.12 18.71 -16.48
C ILE A 604 -18.30 20.20 -16.20
N PRO A 605 -18.36 21.07 -17.23
CA PRO A 605 -18.52 22.50 -17.03
C PRO A 605 -19.74 22.83 -16.15
N HIS A 606 -19.61 23.86 -15.33
CA HIS A 606 -20.72 24.34 -14.52
C HIS A 606 -21.82 24.91 -15.43
N LEU A 607 -22.96 24.23 -15.51
CA LEU A 607 -24.01 24.58 -16.48
C LEU A 607 -24.70 25.93 -16.20
N ARG A 608 -25.23 26.50 -17.28
CA ARG A 608 -26.07 27.71 -17.31
C ARG A 608 -27.07 27.66 -18.46
N THR A 609 -28.34 27.84 -18.13
CA THR A 609 -29.41 27.99 -19.10
C THR A 609 -29.23 29.29 -19.88
N PHE A 610 -29.16 29.19 -21.21
CA PHE A 610 -28.92 30.34 -22.08
C PHE A 610 -30.03 31.40 -21.92
N SER A 611 -29.64 32.67 -21.82
CA SER A 611 -30.56 33.81 -21.72
C SER A 611 -30.32 34.79 -22.87
N GLU A 612 -31.29 34.90 -23.79
CA GLU A 612 -31.22 35.86 -24.89
C GLU A 612 -31.67 37.24 -24.43
N VAL A 613 -30.70 38.14 -24.17
CA VAL A 613 -30.98 39.53 -23.82
C VAL A 613 -30.95 40.38 -25.09
N ASN A 614 -32.13 40.76 -25.59
CA ASN A 614 -32.24 41.71 -26.68
C ASN A 614 -32.25 43.18 -26.19
N ASP A 615 -32.04 44.13 -27.10
CA ASP A 615 -31.99 45.57 -26.78
C ASP A 615 -33.27 46.09 -26.09
N LEU A 616 -34.43 45.49 -26.40
CA LEU A 616 -35.71 45.85 -25.77
C LEU A 616 -35.74 45.45 -24.30
N GLU A 617 -35.22 44.27 -23.95
CA GLU A 617 -35.12 43.82 -22.56
C GLU A 617 -34.15 44.67 -21.75
N ARG A 618 -32.98 45.01 -22.33
CA ARG A 618 -32.04 45.92 -21.69
C ARG A 618 -32.64 47.30 -21.44
N LEU A 619 -33.41 47.83 -22.40
CA LEU A 619 -34.11 49.10 -22.23
C LEU A 619 -35.14 49.05 -21.09
N LYS A 620 -35.93 47.96 -21.00
CA LYS A 620 -36.89 47.78 -19.91
C LYS A 620 -36.19 47.74 -18.55
N ALA A 621 -35.14 46.94 -18.43
CA ALA A 621 -34.35 46.82 -17.21
C ALA A 621 -33.73 48.16 -16.78
N ARG A 622 -33.19 48.94 -17.73
CA ARG A 622 -32.66 50.28 -17.45
C ARG A 622 -33.74 51.26 -17.00
N THR A 623 -34.92 51.21 -17.61
CA THR A 623 -36.07 52.04 -17.21
C THR A 623 -36.50 51.74 -15.79
N GLU A 624 -36.58 50.45 -15.43
CA GLU A 624 -36.95 50.00 -14.09
C GLU A 624 -35.94 50.44 -13.02
N LEU A 625 -34.65 50.41 -13.37
CA LEU A 625 -33.55 50.80 -12.47
C LEU A 625 -33.27 52.32 -12.46
N GLY A 626 -33.93 53.10 -13.32
CA GLY A 626 -33.69 54.54 -13.46
C GLY A 626 -32.32 54.89 -14.06
N ILE A 627 -31.79 54.04 -14.95
CA ILE A 627 -30.50 54.21 -15.63
C ILE A 627 -30.73 54.75 -17.05
N ASP A 628 -29.98 55.78 -17.46
CA ASP A 628 -30.12 56.35 -18.81
C ASP A 628 -29.58 55.39 -19.89
N GLN A 629 -30.19 55.41 -21.08
CA GLN A 629 -29.78 54.54 -22.19
C GLN A 629 -28.33 54.78 -22.65
N GLY A 630 -27.82 56.01 -22.51
CA GLY A 630 -26.47 56.37 -22.92
C GLY A 630 -25.39 56.02 -21.90
N ASP A 631 -25.77 55.57 -20.70
CA ASP A 631 -24.83 55.36 -19.61
C ASP A 631 -24.08 54.03 -19.76
N LEU A 632 -22.80 54.07 -19.39
CA LEU A 632 -21.94 52.91 -19.24
C LEU A 632 -22.02 52.42 -17.80
N VAL A 633 -22.61 51.24 -17.62
CA VAL A 633 -22.83 50.63 -16.30
C VAL A 633 -21.83 49.50 -16.06
N VAL A 634 -21.00 49.66 -15.04
CA VAL A 634 -20.07 48.66 -14.54
C VAL A 634 -20.64 48.06 -13.27
N CYS A 635 -20.83 46.74 -13.25
CA CYS A 635 -21.37 46.03 -12.11
C CYS A 635 -20.38 45.01 -11.54
N SER A 636 -20.29 44.95 -10.21
CA SER A 636 -19.78 43.78 -9.49
C SER A 636 -20.95 43.11 -8.79
N PHE A 637 -21.13 41.82 -8.99
CA PHE A 637 -22.30 41.06 -8.53
C PHE A 637 -21.93 40.07 -7.42
N GLY A 638 -22.84 39.91 -6.46
CA GLY A 638 -22.72 38.97 -5.33
C GLY A 638 -22.33 39.66 -4.02
N LEU A 639 -22.22 38.88 -2.95
CA LEU A 639 -21.86 39.38 -1.61
C LEU A 639 -20.51 40.10 -1.64
N LEU A 640 -20.43 41.30 -1.04
CA LEU A 640 -19.20 42.05 -0.99
C LEU A 640 -18.34 41.60 0.19
N GLY A 641 -17.08 41.27 -0.05
CA GLY A 641 -16.16 40.88 1.01
C GLY A 641 -14.70 40.98 0.61
N LYS A 642 -13.80 40.75 1.57
CA LYS A 642 -12.35 40.86 1.39
C LYS A 642 -11.82 39.96 0.26
N THR A 643 -12.33 38.74 0.16
CA THR A 643 -11.94 37.76 -0.89
C THR A 643 -12.44 38.12 -2.28
N LYS A 644 -13.37 39.07 -2.42
CA LYS A 644 -13.94 39.54 -3.70
C LYS A 644 -13.24 40.77 -4.27
N LEU A 645 -12.25 41.30 -3.55
CA LEU A 645 -11.42 42.44 -3.98
C LEU A 645 -12.22 43.70 -4.41
N ASN A 646 -13.44 43.89 -3.90
CA ASN A 646 -14.29 45.04 -4.27
C ASN A 646 -13.63 46.39 -3.95
N HIS A 647 -12.80 46.46 -2.91
CA HIS A 647 -11.99 47.64 -2.59
C HIS A 647 -10.99 47.98 -3.71
N ARG A 648 -10.37 46.98 -4.36
CA ARG A 648 -9.46 47.22 -5.49
C ARG A 648 -10.21 47.72 -6.71
N LEU A 649 -11.41 47.18 -6.98
CA LEU A 649 -12.28 47.71 -8.03
C LEU A 649 -12.67 49.17 -7.75
N LEU A 650 -13.01 49.50 -6.50
CA LEU A 650 -13.31 50.88 -6.11
C LEU A 650 -12.11 51.81 -6.34
N GLU A 651 -10.92 51.44 -5.88
CA GLU A 651 -9.72 52.28 -6.08
C GLU A 651 -9.32 52.41 -7.55
N ALA A 652 -9.41 51.33 -8.33
CA ALA A 652 -9.17 51.37 -9.77
C ALA A 652 -10.20 52.26 -10.48
N TRP A 653 -11.48 52.18 -10.11
CA TRP A 653 -12.51 53.08 -10.64
C TRP A 653 -12.20 54.54 -10.34
N LEU A 654 -11.90 54.86 -9.07
CA LEU A 654 -11.58 56.23 -8.62
C LEU A 654 -10.33 56.80 -9.31
N SER A 655 -9.40 55.93 -9.74
CA SER A 655 -8.17 56.30 -10.42
C SER A 655 -8.25 56.27 -11.94
N SER A 656 -9.39 55.84 -12.50
CA SER A 656 -9.61 55.72 -13.95
C SER A 656 -10.33 56.93 -14.54
N ALA A 657 -10.24 57.10 -15.86
CA ALA A 657 -11.01 58.10 -16.60
C ALA A 657 -12.54 57.98 -16.38
N LEU A 658 -13.06 56.80 -16.01
CA LEU A 658 -14.49 56.57 -15.79
C LEU A 658 -15.06 57.32 -14.57
N CYS A 659 -14.25 57.59 -13.53
CA CYS A 659 -14.71 58.44 -12.42
C CYS A 659 -14.79 59.92 -12.82
N HIS A 660 -14.25 60.34 -13.98
CA HIS A 660 -14.41 61.71 -14.48
C HIS A 660 -15.52 61.86 -15.54
N ASP A 661 -15.99 60.77 -16.15
CA ASP A 661 -17.12 60.80 -17.09
C ASP A 661 -18.47 60.68 -16.36
N GLN A 662 -19.34 61.68 -16.53
CA GLN A 662 -20.67 61.72 -15.92
C GLN A 662 -21.62 60.61 -16.41
N LYS A 663 -21.33 59.98 -17.56
CA LYS A 663 -22.12 58.89 -18.11
C LYS A 663 -21.69 57.50 -17.63
N CYS A 664 -20.76 57.41 -16.69
CA CYS A 664 -20.25 56.13 -16.17
C CYS A 664 -20.77 55.88 -14.75
N LEU A 665 -21.36 54.70 -14.52
CA LEU A 665 -21.91 54.26 -13.22
C LEU A 665 -21.19 53.00 -12.73
N LEU A 666 -20.86 52.94 -11.44
CA LEU A 666 -20.34 51.75 -10.76
C LEU A 666 -21.37 51.25 -9.74
N ILE A 667 -21.84 50.01 -9.90
CA ILE A 667 -22.87 49.45 -9.03
C ILE A 667 -22.37 48.12 -8.45
N PHE A 668 -22.33 48.03 -7.13
CA PHE A 668 -22.15 46.77 -6.44
C PHE A 668 -23.51 46.15 -6.14
N VAL A 669 -23.84 45.10 -6.88
CA VAL A 669 -25.12 44.39 -6.82
C VAL A 669 -24.99 43.23 -5.83
N GLY A 670 -25.23 43.54 -4.55
CA GLY A 670 -25.16 42.57 -3.47
C GLY A 670 -25.11 43.21 -2.08
N GLU A 671 -25.19 42.36 -1.07
CA GLU A 671 -25.13 42.78 0.33
C GLU A 671 -23.68 43.12 0.74
N ASN A 672 -23.52 44.21 1.49
CA ASN A 672 -22.22 44.67 1.97
C ASN A 672 -21.77 43.90 3.22
N ASP A 673 -20.47 43.72 3.38
CA ASP A 673 -19.89 43.18 4.62
C ASP A 673 -20.28 44.05 5.82
N SER A 674 -20.80 43.45 6.88
CA SER A 674 -21.24 44.17 8.08
C SER A 674 -20.07 44.58 9.00
N GLY A 675 -18.84 44.15 8.68
CA GLY A 675 -17.64 44.35 9.47
C GLY A 675 -16.87 45.64 9.16
N ALA A 676 -15.57 45.63 9.44
CA ALA A 676 -14.69 46.76 9.17
C ALA A 676 -14.47 46.99 7.67
N TYR A 677 -14.47 45.92 6.88
CA TYR A 677 -14.24 45.98 5.43
C TYR A 677 -15.36 46.73 4.72
N GLY A 678 -16.62 46.36 4.97
CA GLY A 678 -17.74 47.05 4.32
C GLY A 678 -17.91 48.51 4.76
N ARG A 679 -17.55 48.84 6.01
CA ARG A 679 -17.49 50.23 6.49
C ARG A 679 -16.42 51.05 5.75
N GLN A 680 -15.22 50.51 5.60
CA GLN A 680 -14.16 51.17 4.82
C GLN A 680 -14.59 51.44 3.38
N LEU A 681 -15.30 50.49 2.75
CA LEU A 681 -15.83 50.66 1.39
C LEU A 681 -16.83 51.83 1.32
N LEU A 682 -17.77 51.90 2.26
CA LEU A 682 -18.77 52.97 2.33
C LEU A 682 -18.14 54.34 2.62
N ASP A 683 -17.20 54.42 3.57
CA ASP A 683 -16.49 55.65 3.90
C ASP A 683 -15.67 56.16 2.71
N ARG A 684 -15.05 55.22 1.98
CA ARG A 684 -14.28 55.55 0.78
C ARG A 684 -15.18 56.05 -0.37
N ILE A 685 -16.35 55.45 -0.56
CA ILE A 685 -17.34 55.95 -1.52
C ILE A 685 -17.83 57.34 -1.11
N ALA A 686 -18.18 57.55 0.17
CA ALA A 686 -18.72 58.81 0.66
C ALA A 686 -17.73 59.99 0.55
N SER A 687 -16.43 59.70 0.67
CA SER A 687 -15.33 60.67 0.53
C SER A 687 -14.91 60.93 -0.92
N SER A 688 -15.46 60.21 -1.90
CA SER A 688 -15.13 60.38 -3.32
C SER A 688 -15.92 61.53 -3.98
N GLU A 689 -15.31 62.18 -4.98
CA GLU A 689 -15.96 63.22 -5.78
C GLU A 689 -17.08 62.66 -6.70
N CYS A 690 -17.03 61.36 -7.02
CA CYS A 690 -18.02 60.68 -7.88
C CYS A 690 -19.06 59.85 -7.09
N LYS A 691 -19.26 60.11 -5.79
CA LYS A 691 -20.15 59.33 -4.89
C LYS A 691 -21.59 59.12 -5.37
N SER A 692 -22.16 60.07 -6.12
CA SER A 692 -23.54 59.95 -6.64
C SER A 692 -23.67 58.94 -7.78
N ARG A 693 -22.54 58.45 -8.33
CA ARG A 693 -22.47 57.46 -9.42
C ARG A 693 -21.96 56.10 -8.97
N ILE A 694 -21.71 55.93 -7.66
CA ILE A 694 -21.28 54.67 -7.06
C ILE A 694 -22.34 54.24 -6.06
N SER A 695 -22.90 53.03 -6.22
CA SER A 695 -23.94 52.54 -5.31
C SER A 695 -23.73 51.07 -4.92
N ILE A 696 -24.24 50.72 -3.74
CA ILE A 696 -24.33 49.33 -3.26
C ILE A 696 -25.81 49.04 -3.04
N THR A 697 -26.34 48.00 -3.69
CA THR A 697 -27.79 47.76 -3.73
C THR A 697 -28.37 47.21 -2.43
N GLY A 698 -27.51 46.65 -1.56
CA GLY A 698 -27.93 45.72 -0.51
C GLY A 698 -28.34 44.38 -1.12
N TRP A 699 -29.01 43.55 -0.32
CA TRP A 699 -29.55 42.27 -0.80
C TRP A 699 -30.40 42.47 -2.07
N ALA A 700 -30.04 41.76 -3.13
CA ALA A 700 -30.79 41.69 -4.38
C ALA A 700 -31.39 40.29 -4.49
N ASP A 701 -32.72 40.21 -4.56
CA ASP A 701 -33.40 38.96 -4.90
C ASP A 701 -33.15 38.57 -6.36
N GLU A 702 -33.56 37.37 -6.75
CA GLU A 702 -33.28 36.79 -8.06
C GLU A 702 -33.78 37.67 -9.22
N GLU A 703 -34.96 38.29 -9.07
CA GLU A 703 -35.54 39.19 -10.07
C GLU A 703 -34.69 40.45 -10.22
N LYS A 704 -34.41 41.16 -9.11
CA LYS A 704 -33.59 42.37 -9.13
C LYS A 704 -32.17 42.09 -9.63
N PHE A 705 -31.59 40.95 -9.24
CA PHE A 705 -30.26 40.52 -9.68
C PHE A 705 -30.22 40.33 -11.21
N ARG A 706 -31.22 39.65 -11.78
CA ARG A 706 -31.36 39.50 -13.25
C ARG A 706 -31.60 40.83 -13.95
N THR A 707 -32.37 41.74 -13.36
CA THR A 707 -32.59 43.09 -13.94
C THR A 707 -31.27 43.84 -14.07
N TYR A 708 -30.38 43.78 -13.08
CA TYR A 708 -29.04 44.39 -13.18
C TYR A 708 -28.16 43.71 -14.22
N LEU A 709 -28.20 42.37 -14.35
CA LEU A 709 -27.47 41.66 -15.41
C LEU A 709 -27.95 42.12 -16.80
N LYS A 710 -29.25 42.29 -17.03
CA LYS A 710 -29.76 42.82 -18.32
C LYS A 710 -29.31 44.25 -18.60
N ALA A 711 -29.25 45.09 -17.57
CA ALA A 711 -28.96 46.53 -17.69
C ALA A 711 -27.46 46.86 -17.89
N ALA A 712 -26.58 46.07 -17.27
CA ALA A 712 -25.14 46.33 -17.20
C ALA A 712 -24.41 46.16 -18.55
N ASN A 713 -23.26 46.83 -18.69
CA ASN A 713 -22.39 46.70 -19.86
C ASN A 713 -21.12 45.91 -19.56
N ILE A 714 -20.55 46.11 -18.37
CA ILE A 714 -19.30 45.49 -17.93
C ILE A 714 -19.58 44.78 -16.61
N GLY A 715 -19.18 43.52 -16.51
CA GLY A 715 -19.16 42.77 -15.27
C GLY A 715 -17.74 42.70 -14.74
N VAL A 716 -17.49 43.06 -13.48
CA VAL A 716 -16.17 42.90 -12.85
C VAL A 716 -16.29 41.90 -11.71
N GLN A 717 -15.56 40.80 -11.82
CA GLN A 717 -15.60 39.68 -10.88
C GLN A 717 -14.18 39.29 -10.50
N LEU A 718 -13.72 39.81 -9.37
CA LEU A 718 -12.36 39.59 -8.87
C LEU A 718 -12.39 38.64 -7.68
N ARG A 719 -11.35 37.81 -7.53
CA ARG A 719 -11.18 36.96 -6.36
C ARG A 719 -9.73 36.84 -5.91
N THR A 720 -9.56 36.49 -4.66
CA THR A 720 -8.33 35.94 -4.11
C THR A 720 -8.66 34.76 -3.20
N LEU A 721 -7.68 33.88 -2.95
CA LEU A 721 -7.83 32.73 -2.06
C LEU A 721 -8.99 31.79 -2.45
N SER A 722 -9.19 31.53 -3.75
CA SER A 722 -10.17 30.53 -4.18
C SER A 722 -9.79 29.13 -3.67
N ARG A 723 -10.82 28.41 -3.22
CA ARG A 723 -10.75 27.09 -2.59
C ARG A 723 -11.37 26.01 -3.49
N GLY A 724 -11.26 26.18 -4.81
CA GLY A 724 -11.78 25.21 -5.78
C GLY A 724 -13.28 25.32 -6.07
N GLU A 725 -13.95 26.37 -5.60
CA GLU A 725 -15.33 26.67 -5.94
C GLU A 725 -15.46 27.27 -7.37
N THR A 726 -16.60 27.02 -8.02
CA THR A 726 -16.90 27.61 -9.33
C THR A 726 -17.84 28.81 -9.18
N SER A 727 -17.49 29.94 -9.80
CA SER A 727 -18.26 31.18 -9.66
C SER A 727 -19.41 31.25 -10.67
N GLY A 728 -20.60 30.80 -10.27
CA GLY A 728 -21.80 30.91 -11.09
C GLY A 728 -22.08 32.32 -11.64
N THR A 729 -21.80 33.35 -10.83
CA THR A 729 -21.99 34.77 -11.19
C THR A 729 -21.13 35.25 -12.37
N VAL A 730 -19.93 34.67 -12.55
CA VAL A 730 -19.09 35.01 -13.71
C VAL A 730 -19.75 34.47 -14.98
N LEU A 731 -20.25 33.25 -14.92
CA LEU A 731 -20.99 32.63 -16.02
C LEU A 731 -22.31 33.36 -16.27
N ASP A 732 -22.97 33.92 -15.25
CA ASP A 732 -24.14 34.77 -15.43
C ASP A 732 -23.79 36.06 -16.19
N CYS A 733 -22.66 36.72 -15.87
CA CYS A 733 -22.20 37.90 -16.63
C CYS A 733 -21.95 37.54 -18.10
N MET A 734 -21.30 36.40 -18.35
CA MET A 734 -21.06 35.89 -19.69
C MET A 734 -22.36 35.56 -20.43
N ASN A 735 -23.32 34.92 -19.76
CA ASN A 735 -24.61 34.50 -20.33
C ASN A 735 -25.46 35.71 -20.77
N TYR A 736 -25.41 36.81 -20.02
CA TYR A 736 -26.12 38.05 -20.34
C TYR A 736 -25.33 38.97 -21.28
N GLY A 737 -24.18 38.52 -21.81
CA GLY A 737 -23.40 39.24 -22.81
C GLY A 737 -22.65 40.46 -22.29
N LEU A 738 -22.26 40.46 -21.01
CA LEU A 738 -21.44 41.52 -20.43
C LEU A 738 -19.97 41.28 -20.80
N ALA A 739 -19.25 42.35 -21.14
CA ALA A 739 -17.80 42.30 -21.18
C ALA A 739 -17.28 42.08 -19.76
N THR A 740 -16.80 40.87 -19.48
CA THR A 740 -16.52 40.45 -18.11
C THR A 740 -15.02 40.51 -17.83
N ILE A 741 -14.62 41.27 -16.81
CA ILE A 741 -13.24 41.36 -16.30
C ILE A 741 -13.10 40.43 -15.10
N VAL A 742 -12.09 39.57 -15.13
CA VAL A 742 -11.73 38.64 -14.04
C VAL A 742 -10.23 38.66 -13.82
N ASN A 743 -9.76 38.20 -12.66
CA ASN A 743 -8.35 37.82 -12.48
C ASN A 743 -8.20 36.30 -12.54
N ALA A 744 -7.01 35.82 -12.92
CA ALA A 744 -6.70 34.40 -13.13
C ALA A 744 -6.60 33.60 -11.81
N ASN A 745 -7.59 33.74 -10.93
CA ASN A 745 -7.69 33.06 -9.63
C ASN A 745 -8.71 31.92 -9.68
N GLY A 746 -8.34 30.74 -9.17
CA GLY A 746 -9.24 29.60 -9.05
C GLY A 746 -9.86 29.16 -10.38
N SER A 747 -11.17 28.90 -10.39
CA SER A 747 -11.92 28.49 -11.58
C SER A 747 -11.94 29.55 -12.71
N MET A 748 -11.71 30.83 -12.40
CA MET A 748 -11.67 31.89 -13.42
C MET A 748 -10.41 31.81 -14.29
N ALA A 749 -9.35 31.18 -13.78
CA ALA A 749 -8.13 30.91 -14.56
C ALA A 749 -8.41 29.98 -15.74
N ASP A 750 -9.40 29.09 -15.62
CA ASP A 750 -9.75 28.07 -16.62
C ASP A 750 -10.62 28.61 -17.77
N LEU A 751 -11.19 29.82 -17.64
CA LEU A 751 -12.07 30.41 -18.66
C LEU A 751 -11.30 30.78 -19.94
N PRO A 752 -11.90 30.72 -21.14
CA PRO A 752 -11.22 31.13 -22.37
C PRO A 752 -10.85 32.62 -22.38
N ASN A 753 -9.63 32.96 -22.83
CA ASN A 753 -9.15 34.35 -22.88
C ASN A 753 -9.90 35.23 -23.89
N ASP A 754 -10.60 34.61 -24.85
CA ASP A 754 -11.49 35.25 -25.81
C ASP A 754 -12.93 35.39 -25.29
N GLY A 755 -13.27 34.81 -24.13
CA GLY A 755 -14.60 34.93 -23.51
C GLY A 755 -14.65 35.89 -22.31
N VAL A 756 -13.50 36.22 -21.72
CA VAL A 756 -13.38 37.18 -20.61
C VAL A 756 -12.07 37.95 -20.72
N TYR A 757 -12.03 39.16 -20.17
CA TYR A 757 -10.77 39.88 -20.00
C TYR A 757 -10.09 39.40 -18.72
N LYS A 758 -9.02 38.62 -18.88
CA LYS A 758 -8.34 37.95 -17.76
C LYS A 758 -7.08 38.70 -17.35
N LEU A 759 -7.09 39.26 -16.14
CA LEU A 759 -5.94 39.82 -15.46
C LEU A 759 -5.05 38.69 -14.88
N PRO A 760 -3.76 38.94 -14.62
CA PRO A 760 -2.93 38.04 -13.81
C PRO A 760 -3.57 37.74 -12.44
N ASP A 761 -3.22 36.62 -11.81
CA ASP A 761 -3.76 36.27 -10.48
C ASP A 761 -3.41 37.37 -9.45
N ASP A 762 -2.12 37.70 -9.35
CA ASP A 762 -1.60 38.85 -8.62
C ASP A 762 -1.42 40.06 -9.56
N PHE A 763 -2.52 40.70 -9.92
CA PHE A 763 -2.54 41.86 -10.81
C PHE A 763 -2.20 43.16 -10.08
N ARG A 764 -1.64 44.13 -10.79
CA ARG A 764 -1.43 45.51 -10.32
C ARG A 764 -2.70 46.34 -10.55
N ASP A 765 -2.98 47.33 -9.69
CA ASP A 765 -4.18 48.18 -9.85
C ASP A 765 -4.21 48.86 -11.23
N GLN A 766 -3.05 49.23 -11.75
CA GLN A 766 -2.89 49.80 -13.08
C GLN A 766 -3.45 48.90 -14.20
N GLU A 767 -3.33 47.59 -14.08
CA GLU A 767 -3.83 46.64 -15.10
C GLU A 767 -5.36 46.56 -15.09
N LEU A 768 -5.98 46.70 -13.91
CA LEU A 768 -7.43 46.81 -13.78
C LEU A 768 -7.94 48.15 -14.31
N ILE A 769 -7.21 49.25 -14.07
CA ILE A 769 -7.52 50.58 -14.62
C ILE A 769 -7.50 50.51 -16.16
N GLU A 770 -6.43 49.97 -16.74
CA GLU A 770 -6.29 49.82 -18.20
C GLU A 770 -7.41 48.98 -18.80
N ALA A 771 -7.83 47.90 -18.12
CA ALA A 771 -8.96 47.07 -18.58
C ALA A 771 -10.30 47.84 -18.57
N LEU A 772 -10.56 48.63 -17.53
CA LEU A 772 -11.75 49.48 -17.43
C LEU A 772 -11.76 50.56 -18.51
N GLU A 773 -10.64 51.26 -18.72
CA GLU A 773 -10.50 52.32 -19.71
C GLU A 773 -10.55 51.81 -21.15
N LEU A 774 -10.00 50.61 -21.39
CA LEU A 774 -10.12 49.92 -22.66
C LEU A 774 -11.59 49.65 -22.99
N PHE A 775 -12.36 49.08 -22.06
CA PHE A 775 -13.78 48.84 -22.31
C PHE A 775 -14.62 50.10 -22.29
N HIS A 776 -14.16 51.20 -21.70
CA HIS A 776 -14.80 52.49 -21.83
C HIS A 776 -14.64 53.06 -23.26
N THR A 777 -13.43 52.99 -23.82
CA THR A 777 -13.07 53.61 -25.11
C THR A 777 -13.37 52.73 -26.33
N GLU A 778 -13.15 51.42 -26.25
CA GLU A 778 -13.31 50.47 -27.37
C GLU A 778 -14.66 49.74 -27.31
N VAL A 779 -15.73 50.42 -27.75
CA VAL A 779 -17.10 49.87 -27.77
C VAL A 779 -17.21 48.58 -28.58
N GLY A 780 -16.51 48.48 -29.71
CA GLY A 780 -16.51 47.29 -30.57
C GLY A 780 -15.94 46.07 -29.85
N ARG A 781 -14.76 46.21 -29.23
CA ARG A 781 -14.12 45.14 -28.47
C ARG A 781 -14.94 44.68 -27.27
N ARG A 782 -15.60 45.63 -26.59
CA ARG A 782 -16.55 45.33 -25.49
C ARG A 782 -17.71 44.46 -25.98
N ALA A 783 -18.30 44.79 -27.13
CA ALA A 783 -19.40 44.02 -27.72
C ALA A 783 -18.94 42.65 -28.22
N GLU A 784 -17.81 42.57 -28.92
CA GLU A 784 -17.21 41.32 -29.40
C GLU A 784 -16.95 40.32 -28.27
N LEU A 785 -16.40 40.79 -27.15
CA LEU A 785 -16.16 39.94 -25.98
C LEU A 785 -17.47 39.41 -25.37
N GLY A 786 -18.50 40.25 -25.28
CA GLY A 786 -19.82 39.85 -24.77
C GLY A 786 -20.51 38.80 -25.66
N VAL A 787 -20.46 38.97 -26.98
CA VAL A 787 -20.99 37.97 -27.94
C VAL A 787 -20.23 36.66 -27.80
N ARG A 788 -18.88 36.73 -27.75
CA ARG A 788 -18.05 35.54 -27.60
C ARG A 788 -18.30 34.81 -26.28
N ALA A 789 -18.52 35.55 -25.20
CA ALA A 789 -18.91 34.99 -23.91
C ALA A 789 -20.22 34.19 -23.99
N GLN A 790 -21.23 34.73 -24.67
CA GLN A 790 -22.52 34.05 -24.89
C GLN A 790 -22.38 32.80 -25.76
N GLU A 791 -21.57 32.84 -26.82
CA GLU A 791 -21.26 31.65 -27.62
C GLU A 791 -20.63 30.54 -26.79
N ILE A 792 -19.72 30.89 -25.87
CA ILE A 792 -19.07 29.93 -24.96
C ILE A 792 -20.10 29.32 -24.02
N ILE A 793 -20.99 30.13 -23.42
CA ILE A 793 -22.07 29.61 -22.55
C ILE A 793 -22.96 28.64 -23.33
N ASN A 794 -23.44 29.05 -24.51
CA ASN A 794 -24.36 28.25 -25.32
C ASN A 794 -23.71 26.97 -25.90
N SER A 795 -22.38 26.96 -26.07
CA SER A 795 -21.68 25.79 -26.62
C SER A 795 -21.11 24.86 -25.57
N GLN A 796 -20.65 25.35 -24.42
CA GLN A 796 -19.91 24.57 -23.41
C GLN A 796 -20.65 24.40 -22.08
N HIS A 797 -21.50 25.36 -21.70
CA HIS A 797 -22.22 25.36 -20.42
C HIS A 797 -23.72 25.05 -20.57
N ASP A 798 -24.17 24.70 -21.77
CA ASP A 798 -25.56 24.36 -22.05
C ASP A 798 -26.03 23.14 -21.23
N PRO A 799 -27.18 23.22 -20.52
CA PRO A 799 -27.65 22.14 -19.66
C PRO A 799 -27.86 20.81 -20.38
N LYS A 800 -28.28 20.82 -21.65
CA LYS A 800 -28.48 19.58 -22.42
C LYS A 800 -27.15 18.88 -22.67
N ARG A 801 -26.15 19.61 -23.16
CA ARG A 801 -24.79 19.07 -23.35
C ARG A 801 -24.20 18.56 -22.04
N CYS A 802 -24.31 19.34 -20.95
CA CYS A 802 -23.82 18.90 -19.65
C CYS A 802 -24.54 17.62 -19.20
N ALA A 803 -25.87 17.49 -19.37
CA ALA A 803 -26.60 16.27 -19.02
C ALA A 803 -26.13 15.02 -19.79
N GLU A 804 -25.77 15.18 -21.07
CA GLU A 804 -25.14 14.10 -21.88
C GLU A 804 -23.78 13.70 -21.29
N ASP A 805 -22.93 14.68 -20.95
CA ASP A 805 -21.63 14.44 -20.30
C ASP A 805 -21.80 13.77 -18.91
N TYR A 806 -22.85 14.16 -18.17
CA TYR A 806 -23.23 13.53 -16.88
C TYR A 806 -23.61 12.06 -17.09
N GLN A 807 -24.44 11.75 -18.08
CA GLN A 807 -24.80 10.37 -18.40
C GLN A 807 -23.54 9.55 -18.71
N VAL A 808 -22.66 10.05 -19.58
CA VAL A 808 -21.42 9.36 -19.93
C VAL A 808 -20.55 9.12 -18.70
N ALA A 809 -20.38 10.13 -17.85
CA ALA A 809 -19.58 10.03 -16.64
C ALA A 809 -20.19 9.03 -15.63
N ILE A 810 -21.49 9.13 -15.32
CA ILE A 810 -22.19 8.25 -14.38
C ILE A 810 -22.10 6.80 -14.85
N GLU A 811 -22.41 6.53 -16.12
CA GLU A 811 -22.35 5.16 -16.65
C GLU A 811 -20.92 4.61 -16.69
N ALA A 812 -19.93 5.46 -17.00
CA ALA A 812 -18.52 5.07 -16.89
C ALA A 812 -18.14 4.74 -15.44
N PHE A 813 -18.59 5.54 -14.46
CA PHE A 813 -18.32 5.30 -13.06
C PHE A 813 -19.01 4.06 -12.50
N TYR A 814 -20.23 3.73 -12.92
CA TYR A 814 -20.90 2.50 -12.48
C TYR A 814 -20.38 1.25 -13.20
N ARG A 815 -19.90 1.40 -14.44
CA ARG A 815 -19.21 0.31 -15.15
C ARG A 815 -17.85 0.01 -14.50
N ASN A 816 -17.13 1.05 -14.10
CA ASN A 816 -15.77 0.92 -13.57
C ASN A 816 -15.75 0.78 -12.05
N GLY A 817 -16.60 1.47 -11.32
CA GLY A 817 -16.80 1.44 -9.88
C GLY A 817 -17.96 0.52 -9.58
N ASN A 818 -17.67 -0.71 -9.18
CA ASN A 818 -18.69 -1.61 -8.71
C ASN A 818 -18.77 -1.48 -7.19
N PRO A 819 -19.95 -1.29 -6.57
CA PRO A 819 -20.10 -1.38 -5.12
C PRO A 819 -19.96 -2.86 -4.71
N VAL A 820 -18.72 -3.37 -4.74
CA VAL A 820 -18.36 -4.77 -4.50
C VAL A 820 -18.84 -5.22 -3.12
N ILE A 821 -18.63 -4.40 -2.08
CA ILE A 821 -18.95 -4.77 -0.70
C ILE A 821 -20.46 -4.89 -0.48
N PRO A 822 -21.32 -3.89 -0.79
CA PRO A 822 -22.77 -4.05 -0.64
C PRO A 822 -23.32 -5.29 -1.38
N ARG A 823 -22.92 -5.48 -2.63
CA ARG A 823 -23.35 -6.64 -3.42
C ARG A 823 -22.85 -7.97 -2.84
N LEU A 824 -21.63 -8.00 -2.27
CA LEU A 824 -21.10 -9.17 -1.59
C LEU A 824 -21.92 -9.51 -0.35
N ILE A 825 -22.26 -8.49 0.45
CA ILE A 825 -23.11 -8.65 1.64
C ILE A 825 -24.47 -9.22 1.23
N ASP A 826 -25.11 -8.68 0.19
CA ASP A 826 -26.39 -9.18 -0.33
C ASP A 826 -26.28 -10.65 -0.76
N LYS A 827 -25.26 -10.99 -1.56
CA LYS A 827 -25.04 -12.37 -2.04
C LYS A 827 -24.76 -13.36 -0.91
N ILE A 828 -24.06 -12.94 0.13
CA ILE A 828 -23.81 -13.76 1.32
C ILE A 828 -25.08 -13.92 2.15
N SER A 829 -25.89 -12.87 2.26
CA SER A 829 -27.21 -12.91 2.92
C SER A 829 -28.15 -13.90 2.23
N ASP A 830 -28.15 -13.92 0.89
CA ASP A 830 -28.93 -14.85 0.07
C ASP A 830 -28.56 -16.33 0.24
N LEU A 831 -27.36 -16.65 0.75
CA LEU A 831 -26.91 -18.04 0.85
C LEU A 831 -27.85 -18.91 1.70
N GLY A 832 -28.54 -18.31 2.69
CA GLY A 832 -29.50 -18.99 3.56
C GLY A 832 -28.89 -20.14 4.39
N GLY A 833 -29.00 -20.10 5.72
CA GLY A 833 -28.44 -21.16 6.56
C GLY A 833 -28.95 -21.16 7.99
N GLU A 834 -28.76 -22.28 8.70
CA GLU A 834 -28.93 -22.38 10.16
C GLU A 834 -28.30 -21.17 10.87
N SER A 835 -28.84 -20.75 12.02
CA SER A 835 -28.50 -19.49 12.70
C SER A 835 -27.01 -19.18 12.66
N VAL A 836 -26.59 -18.34 11.70
CA VAL A 836 -25.20 -17.88 11.60
C VAL A 836 -24.99 -17.00 12.83
N ASP A 837 -24.16 -17.48 13.76
CA ASP A 837 -23.93 -16.74 14.99
C ASP A 837 -23.15 -15.45 14.73
N SER A 838 -23.21 -14.50 15.67
CA SER A 838 -22.52 -13.22 15.54
C SER A 838 -20.99 -13.36 15.44
N LYS A 839 -20.41 -14.49 15.89
CA LYS A 839 -18.96 -14.73 15.81
C LYS A 839 -18.54 -15.08 14.37
N LYS A 840 -19.32 -15.89 13.65
CA LYS A 840 -19.09 -16.21 12.24
C LYS A 840 -19.21 -14.96 11.37
N ILE A 841 -20.20 -14.11 11.64
CA ILE A 841 -20.38 -12.83 10.95
C ILE A 841 -19.18 -11.91 11.22
N PHE A 842 -18.74 -11.79 12.48
CA PHE A 842 -17.58 -10.96 12.84
C PHE A 842 -16.27 -11.47 12.22
N ALA A 843 -16.08 -12.79 12.12
CA ALA A 843 -14.93 -13.37 11.45
C ALA A 843 -14.94 -13.02 9.95
N LEU A 844 -16.08 -13.23 9.28
CA LEU A 844 -16.24 -12.87 7.87
C LEU A 844 -16.03 -11.37 7.62
N SER A 845 -16.59 -10.49 8.47
CA SER A 845 -16.45 -9.04 8.30
C SER A 845 -14.98 -8.61 8.36
N LYS A 846 -14.18 -9.24 9.22
CA LYS A 846 -12.73 -9.01 9.30
C LYS A 846 -12.02 -9.44 8.01
N GLU A 847 -12.37 -10.60 7.45
CA GLU A 847 -11.73 -11.07 6.23
C GLU A 847 -12.21 -10.29 4.98
N ILE A 848 -13.43 -9.76 4.97
CA ILE A 848 -13.90 -8.80 3.95
C ILE A 848 -13.05 -7.53 4.00
N ASP A 849 -12.87 -6.93 5.18
CA ASP A 849 -12.07 -5.71 5.38
C ASP A 849 -10.61 -5.89 4.93
N ARG A 850 -10.03 -7.06 5.18
CA ARG A 850 -8.66 -7.39 4.78
C ARG A 850 -8.51 -7.70 3.30
N SER A 851 -9.55 -8.23 2.65
CA SER A 851 -9.47 -8.71 1.26
C SER A 851 -9.91 -7.67 0.26
N VAL A 852 -10.92 -6.84 0.56
CA VAL A 852 -11.50 -5.92 -0.40
C VAL A 852 -11.04 -4.50 -0.08
N GLU A 853 -10.23 -3.91 -0.97
CA GLU A 853 -9.71 -2.56 -0.77
C GLU A 853 -10.86 -1.52 -0.86
N THR A 854 -10.95 -0.67 0.17
CA THR A 854 -11.91 0.45 0.30
C THR A 854 -11.23 1.79 0.00
N GLY A 855 -11.48 2.31 -1.20
CA GLY A 855 -11.16 3.70 -1.57
C GLY A 855 -9.69 4.13 -1.41
N LEU A 856 -9.50 5.43 -1.21
CA LEU A 856 -8.21 6.07 -0.95
C LEU A 856 -7.63 5.63 0.39
N LYS A 857 -6.41 5.07 0.39
CA LYS A 857 -5.62 4.81 1.60
C LYS A 857 -4.29 5.55 1.52
N GLN A 858 -4.01 6.39 2.52
CA GLN A 858 -2.68 6.99 2.67
C GLN A 858 -1.73 5.92 3.20
N LYS A 859 -0.54 5.81 2.59
CA LYS A 859 0.51 4.92 3.10
C LYS A 859 0.91 5.33 4.52
N GLN A 860 1.30 4.37 5.33
CA GLN A 860 1.61 4.64 6.74
C GLN A 860 2.95 4.04 7.18
N ILE A 861 3.52 4.67 8.21
CA ILE A 861 4.68 4.18 8.96
C ILE A 861 4.17 3.86 10.36
N LEU A 862 4.03 2.57 10.65
CA LEU A 862 3.66 2.02 11.94
C LEU A 862 4.89 2.01 12.85
N VAL A 863 4.94 2.90 13.84
CA VAL A 863 6.09 3.08 14.74
C VAL A 863 5.80 2.40 16.07
N ASP A 864 6.52 1.32 16.40
CA ASP A 864 6.33 0.61 17.66
C ASP A 864 6.82 1.45 18.85
N VAL A 865 5.87 1.79 19.73
CA VAL A 865 6.09 2.55 20.97
C VAL A 865 5.61 1.77 22.19
N SER A 866 5.53 0.44 22.10
CA SER A 866 4.94 -0.38 23.17
C SER A 866 5.61 -0.17 24.52
N GLU A 867 6.92 0.12 24.57
CA GLU A 867 7.65 0.26 25.85
C GLU A 867 7.23 1.54 26.56
N LEU A 868 7.07 2.64 25.81
CA LEU A 868 6.61 3.93 26.33
C LEU A 868 5.22 3.83 26.96
N ILE A 869 4.35 2.97 26.43
CA ILE A 869 2.99 2.78 26.94
C ILE A 869 2.96 1.81 28.12
N GLN A 870 3.71 0.71 28.05
CA GLN A 870 3.58 -0.38 29.02
C GLN A 870 4.39 -0.16 30.31
N ARG A 871 5.59 0.43 30.22
CA ARG A 871 6.51 0.56 31.37
C ARG A 871 7.23 1.90 31.47
N ASP A 872 7.51 2.56 30.35
CA ASP A 872 8.40 3.72 30.24
C ASP A 872 9.67 3.56 31.09
N ALA A 873 10.63 2.76 30.60
CA ALA A 873 11.87 2.49 31.32
C ALA A 873 12.76 3.73 31.57
N ARG A 874 12.45 4.88 30.95
CA ARG A 874 13.22 6.14 31.02
C ARG A 874 14.73 5.90 30.84
N SER A 875 15.10 5.09 29.85
CA SER A 875 16.49 4.85 29.46
C SER A 875 16.91 5.79 28.32
N GLY A 876 18.19 5.74 27.95
CA GLY A 876 18.71 6.46 26.77
C GLY A 876 17.96 6.08 25.48
N ILE A 877 17.53 4.82 25.35
CA ILE A 877 16.75 4.36 24.20
C ILE A 877 15.41 5.09 24.13
N GLN A 878 14.66 5.16 25.24
CA GLN A 878 13.37 5.86 25.23
C GLN A 878 13.51 7.38 25.02
N ARG A 879 14.68 7.98 25.25
CA ARG A 879 14.96 9.37 24.84
C ARG A 879 15.07 9.48 23.32
N VAL A 880 15.74 8.53 22.65
CA VAL A 880 15.81 8.44 21.18
C VAL A 880 14.42 8.27 20.59
N VAL A 881 13.66 7.29 21.08
CA VAL A 881 12.31 6.96 20.57
C VAL A 881 11.40 8.19 20.61
N ARG A 882 11.36 8.92 21.73
CA ARG A 882 10.57 10.16 21.84
C ARG A 882 11.02 11.26 20.88
N SER A 883 12.33 11.41 20.69
CA SER A 883 12.88 12.50 19.87
C SER A 883 12.58 12.26 18.38
N ILE A 884 12.79 11.04 17.90
CA ILE A 884 12.42 10.63 16.53
C ILE A 884 10.90 10.73 16.32
N LEU A 885 10.12 10.21 17.28
CA LEU A 885 8.67 10.26 17.20
C LEU A 885 8.14 11.69 17.15
N GLN A 886 8.68 12.61 17.96
CA GLN A 886 8.30 14.02 17.95
C GLN A 886 8.56 14.67 16.58
N GLU A 887 9.71 14.40 15.97
CA GLU A 887 10.06 14.92 14.64
C GLU A 887 9.12 14.38 13.57
N TRP A 888 8.89 13.07 13.52
CA TRP A 888 8.00 12.46 12.55
C TRP A 888 6.51 12.82 12.75
N LEU A 889 6.05 13.07 13.98
CA LEU A 889 4.68 13.56 14.20
C LEU A 889 4.50 15.04 13.82
N SER A 890 5.56 15.85 13.97
CA SER A 890 5.52 17.29 13.66
C SER A 890 5.78 17.56 12.18
N ASN A 891 6.67 16.79 11.58
CA ASN A 891 7.16 16.87 10.21
C ASN A 891 7.09 15.47 9.56
N PRO A 892 5.88 14.93 9.31
CA PRO A 892 5.75 13.59 8.75
C PRO A 892 6.43 13.49 7.37
N PRO A 893 7.08 12.36 7.07
CA PRO A 893 7.67 12.16 5.75
C PRO A 893 6.63 12.28 4.62
N GLU A 894 7.02 12.90 3.50
CA GLU A 894 6.11 13.18 2.39
C GLU A 894 5.46 11.89 1.85
N GLY A 895 4.14 11.90 1.70
CA GLY A 895 3.36 10.77 1.21
C GLY A 895 3.04 9.69 2.26
N TYR A 896 3.51 9.85 3.50
CA TYR A 896 3.28 8.89 4.59
C TYR A 896 2.57 9.52 5.79
N ARG A 897 1.66 8.76 6.41
CA ARG A 897 1.11 9.06 7.73
C ARG A 897 1.89 8.30 8.79
N VAL A 898 2.37 9.00 9.82
CA VAL A 898 3.12 8.39 10.92
C VAL A 898 2.12 7.95 11.99
N GLU A 899 2.12 6.66 12.30
CA GLU A 899 1.15 6.02 13.18
C GLU A 899 1.86 5.28 14.30
N PRO A 900 1.90 5.85 15.52
CA PRO A 900 2.44 5.13 16.67
C PRO A 900 1.55 3.93 17.01
N VAL A 901 2.15 2.78 17.30
CA VAL A 901 1.44 1.53 17.58
C VAL A 901 1.99 0.84 18.82
N TYR A 902 1.17 -0.03 19.42
CA TYR A 902 1.60 -0.86 20.54
C TYR A 902 1.03 -2.27 20.51
N ALA A 903 1.83 -3.22 20.99
CA ALA A 903 1.47 -4.63 21.11
C ALA A 903 0.45 -4.85 22.23
N CYS A 904 -0.54 -5.71 21.98
CA CYS A 904 -1.48 -6.15 22.98
C CYS A 904 -0.81 -7.15 23.95
N SER A 905 -0.86 -6.89 25.25
CA SER A 905 -0.23 -7.75 26.27
C SER A 905 -0.91 -9.10 26.49
N SER A 906 -2.19 -9.24 26.10
CA SER A 906 -3.02 -10.44 26.34
C SER A 906 -3.29 -11.29 25.11
N LYS A 907 -2.91 -10.83 23.90
CA LYS A 907 -3.16 -11.52 22.63
C LYS A 907 -2.19 -11.03 21.55
N ASN A 908 -1.96 -11.85 20.52
CA ASN A 908 -1.19 -11.43 19.36
C ASN A 908 -1.90 -10.26 18.63
N GLY A 909 -1.13 -9.27 18.24
CA GLY A 909 -1.58 -8.12 17.45
C GLY A 909 -1.25 -6.77 18.06
N TYR A 910 -1.37 -5.75 17.22
CA TYR A 910 -1.08 -4.36 17.54
C TYR A 910 -2.34 -3.50 17.50
N LYS A 911 -2.30 -2.38 18.21
CA LYS A 911 -3.28 -1.30 18.13
C LYS A 911 -2.60 0.02 17.81
N TYR A 912 -3.33 0.92 17.17
CA TYR A 912 -2.93 2.32 17.08
C TYR A 912 -2.84 2.93 18.48
N ALA A 913 -1.77 3.65 18.77
CA ALA A 913 -1.52 4.34 20.03
C ALA A 913 -2.08 5.78 19.99
N ARG A 914 -3.31 5.97 19.51
CA ARG A 914 -3.84 7.31 19.22
C ARG A 914 -4.02 8.13 20.49
N ARG A 915 -4.51 7.50 21.57
CA ARG A 915 -4.68 8.17 22.87
C ARG A 915 -3.34 8.66 23.44
N PHE A 916 -2.36 7.76 23.46
CA PHE A 916 -0.98 8.09 23.85
C PHE A 916 -0.42 9.23 22.99
N THR A 917 -0.64 9.19 21.68
CA THR A 917 -0.12 10.21 20.75
C THR A 917 -0.77 11.58 20.98
N LEU A 918 -2.08 11.63 21.27
CA LEU A 918 -2.75 12.87 21.65
C LEU A 918 -2.16 13.44 22.94
N GLU A 919 -1.99 12.63 23.98
CA GLU A 919 -1.38 13.07 25.24
C GLU A 919 0.08 13.53 25.02
N PHE A 920 0.85 12.81 24.20
CA PHE A 920 2.22 13.14 23.83
C PHE A 920 2.32 14.50 23.11
N LEU A 921 1.33 14.84 22.29
CA LEU A 921 1.23 16.13 21.59
C LEU A 921 0.52 17.22 22.40
N ASN A 922 0.22 16.99 23.69
CA ASN A 922 -0.54 17.89 24.58
C ASN A 922 -1.98 18.18 24.09
N CYS A 923 -2.60 17.21 23.43
CA CYS A 923 -3.97 17.24 22.95
C CYS A 923 -4.90 16.41 23.87
N PRO A 924 -6.23 16.71 23.95
CA PRO A 924 -7.14 15.91 24.76
C PRO A 924 -7.26 14.46 24.25
N GLY A 925 -7.00 13.47 25.11
CA GLY A 925 -6.88 12.06 24.73
C GLY A 925 -8.20 11.34 24.36
N ASN A 926 -9.35 12.00 24.42
CA ASN A 926 -10.67 11.38 24.17
C ASN A 926 -11.19 11.53 22.73
N TYR A 927 -10.46 12.22 21.85
CA TYR A 927 -10.90 12.46 20.48
C TYR A 927 -10.71 11.28 19.54
N LEU A 928 -9.69 10.45 19.76
CA LEU A 928 -9.36 9.30 18.92
C LEU A 928 -9.35 8.00 19.75
N LEU A 929 -9.73 6.90 19.10
CA LEU A 929 -9.78 5.57 19.73
C LEU A 929 -8.63 4.68 19.25
N ASP A 930 -8.09 3.89 20.18
CA ASP A 930 -7.10 2.84 19.90
C ASP A 930 -7.79 1.61 19.32
N GLU A 931 -7.66 1.45 18.01
CA GLU A 931 -8.23 0.35 17.23
C GLU A 931 -7.14 -0.65 16.81
N PRO A 932 -7.48 -1.92 16.48
CA PRO A 932 -6.54 -2.82 15.83
C PRO A 932 -5.94 -2.16 14.58
N ILE A 933 -4.63 -2.35 14.39
CA ILE A 933 -3.97 -1.79 13.21
C ILE A 933 -4.49 -2.44 11.93
N THR A 934 -4.50 -1.65 10.87
CA THR A 934 -4.65 -2.11 9.49
C THR A 934 -3.29 -1.94 8.81
N TYR A 935 -2.94 -2.82 7.89
CA TYR A 935 -1.67 -2.78 7.18
C TYR A 935 -1.80 -3.45 5.82
N GLY A 936 -0.99 -3.04 4.85
CA GLY A 936 -0.94 -3.65 3.54
C GLY A 936 0.34 -3.34 2.77
N SER A 937 0.30 -3.59 1.47
CA SER A 937 1.44 -3.31 0.59
C SER A 937 1.74 -1.81 0.52
N GLY A 938 3.01 -1.46 0.72
CA GLY A 938 3.48 -0.07 0.71
C GLY A 938 3.54 0.60 2.08
N ASP A 939 3.03 -0.06 3.12
CA ASP A 939 3.18 0.35 4.51
C ASP A 939 4.52 -0.13 5.09
N TYR A 940 4.99 0.55 6.13
CA TYR A 940 6.21 0.21 6.87
C TYR A 940 5.88 -0.02 8.33
N PHE A 941 6.45 -1.06 8.92
CA PHE A 941 6.51 -1.27 10.36
C PHE A 941 7.96 -1.08 10.81
N ILE A 942 8.16 -0.20 11.79
CA ILE A 942 9.45 0.00 12.43
C ILE A 942 9.38 -0.29 13.92
N GLY A 943 10.11 -1.33 14.35
CA GLY A 943 10.39 -1.59 15.75
C GLY A 943 11.41 -0.59 16.27
N LEU A 944 10.97 0.63 16.61
CA LEU A 944 11.84 1.73 17.01
C LEU A 944 12.38 1.55 18.44
N ASP A 945 11.61 0.96 19.34
CA ASP A 945 12.02 0.68 20.72
C ASP A 945 12.66 -0.72 20.86
N LEU A 946 13.47 -0.93 21.91
CA LEU A 946 14.10 -2.23 22.19
C LEU A 946 13.23 -3.05 23.13
N GLN A 947 12.59 -4.11 22.61
CA GLN A 947 11.61 -4.88 23.38
C GLN A 947 11.73 -6.40 23.16
N PRO A 948 12.76 -7.05 23.74
CA PRO A 948 13.06 -8.45 23.46
C PRO A 948 11.86 -9.39 23.67
N THR A 949 11.16 -9.27 24.80
CA THR A 949 10.03 -10.17 25.11
C THR A 949 8.81 -9.94 24.22
N ILE A 950 8.48 -8.68 23.93
CA ILE A 950 7.27 -8.34 23.17
C ILE A 950 7.46 -8.75 21.71
N VAL A 951 8.59 -8.39 21.10
CA VAL A 951 8.89 -8.74 19.71
C VAL A 951 8.92 -10.27 19.53
N SER A 952 9.57 -11.02 20.42
CA SER A 952 9.56 -12.48 20.35
C SER A 952 8.15 -13.08 20.43
N SER A 953 7.27 -12.51 21.28
CA SER A 953 5.88 -12.96 21.40
C SER A 953 5.02 -12.65 20.16
N GLN A 954 5.38 -11.61 19.39
CA GLN A 954 4.62 -11.13 18.23
C GLN A 954 5.16 -11.66 16.88
N ARG A 955 6.10 -12.61 16.89
CA ARG A 955 6.73 -13.20 15.68
C ARG A 955 5.75 -13.50 14.54
N ALA A 956 4.61 -14.13 14.85
CA ALA A 956 3.59 -14.48 13.85
C ALA A 956 2.90 -13.25 13.20
N VAL A 957 2.80 -12.14 13.93
CA VAL A 957 2.20 -10.89 13.43
C VAL A 957 3.12 -10.25 12.39
N TYR A 958 4.43 -10.21 12.65
CA TYR A 958 5.41 -9.70 11.68
C TYR A 958 5.41 -10.50 10.40
N GLN A 959 5.35 -11.84 10.48
CA GLN A 959 5.23 -12.67 9.29
C GLN A 959 3.93 -12.39 8.53
N SER A 960 2.82 -12.13 9.22
CA SER A 960 1.54 -11.76 8.60
C SER A 960 1.61 -10.40 7.87
N MET A 961 2.29 -9.42 8.47
CA MET A 961 2.55 -8.10 7.85
C MET A 961 3.39 -8.25 6.57
N ARG A 962 4.50 -8.99 6.65
CA ARG A 962 5.39 -9.24 5.50
C ARG A 962 4.67 -9.94 4.36
N GLN A 963 3.87 -10.96 4.69
CA GLN A 963 3.04 -11.64 3.71
C GLN A 963 2.10 -10.65 3.01
N ALA A 964 1.42 -9.77 3.77
CA ALA A 964 0.56 -8.71 3.23
C ALA A 964 1.30 -7.61 2.43
N GLY A 965 2.64 -7.65 2.39
CA GLY A 965 3.48 -6.71 1.64
C GLY A 965 3.91 -5.47 2.42
N THR A 966 3.69 -5.45 3.74
CA THR A 966 4.24 -4.43 4.64
C THR A 966 5.70 -4.72 4.91
N VAL A 967 6.56 -3.70 4.82
CA VAL A 967 8.00 -3.84 5.11
C VAL A 967 8.20 -3.77 6.62
N VAL A 968 8.81 -4.80 7.21
CA VAL A 968 9.06 -4.89 8.66
C VAL A 968 10.56 -4.74 8.91
N LYS A 969 10.97 -3.66 9.59
CA LYS A 969 12.36 -3.42 10.01
C LYS A 969 12.45 -3.14 11.52
N PHE A 970 13.57 -3.46 12.14
CA PHE A 970 13.82 -3.20 13.58
C PHE A 970 15.04 -2.32 13.77
N VAL A 971 15.00 -1.42 14.75
CA VAL A 971 16.18 -0.63 15.14
C VAL A 971 17.04 -1.43 16.11
N VAL A 972 18.32 -1.61 15.77
CA VAL A 972 19.29 -2.34 16.59
C VAL A 972 20.24 -1.33 17.24
N TYR A 973 20.15 -1.22 18.56
CA TYR A 973 20.92 -0.24 19.33
C TYR A 973 22.35 -0.71 19.61
N ASP A 974 22.51 -1.98 19.98
CA ASP A 974 23.81 -2.62 20.21
C ASP A 974 23.69 -4.15 20.28
N LEU A 975 24.82 -4.86 20.27
CA LEU A 975 24.89 -6.33 20.46
C LEU A 975 25.63 -6.69 21.77
N LEU A 976 25.63 -5.79 22.77
CA LEU A 976 26.50 -5.93 23.95
C LEU A 976 26.13 -7.14 24.82
N LEU A 977 24.85 -7.49 24.91
CA LEU A 977 24.37 -8.68 25.62
C LEU A 977 24.93 -9.99 25.05
N ILE A 978 25.32 -9.98 23.78
CA ILE A 978 25.93 -11.13 23.08
C ILE A 978 27.45 -11.07 23.15
N LYS A 979 28.04 -9.89 22.89
CA LYS A 979 29.51 -9.72 22.85
C LYS A 979 30.14 -9.83 24.24
N PHE A 980 29.47 -9.32 25.27
CA PHE A 980 30.00 -9.22 26.64
C PHE A 980 29.01 -9.69 27.72
N PRO A 981 28.52 -10.94 27.68
CA PRO A 981 27.51 -11.44 28.62
C PRO A 981 27.97 -11.35 30.10
N GLN A 982 29.27 -11.35 30.37
CA GLN A 982 29.85 -11.21 31.71
C GLN A 982 29.53 -9.87 32.39
N TYR A 983 29.15 -8.83 31.63
CA TYR A 983 28.79 -7.52 32.17
C TYR A 983 27.29 -7.35 32.40
N PHE A 984 26.48 -8.39 32.17
CA PHE A 984 25.02 -8.34 32.31
C PHE A 984 24.51 -9.44 33.25
N LEU A 985 23.27 -9.29 33.72
CA LEU A 985 22.61 -10.30 34.55
C LEU A 985 22.37 -11.60 33.77
N SER A 986 22.47 -12.75 34.45
CA SER A 986 22.25 -14.06 33.85
C SER A 986 20.85 -14.19 33.24
N GLY A 987 20.77 -14.79 32.04
CA GLY A 987 19.53 -14.99 31.29
C GLY A 987 19.16 -13.88 30.29
N GLY A 988 19.77 -12.69 30.39
CA GLY A 988 19.50 -11.60 29.44
C GLY A 988 19.96 -11.88 28.02
N SER A 989 21.08 -12.60 27.85
CA SER A 989 21.62 -12.97 26.54
C SER A 989 20.68 -13.88 25.75
N GLN A 990 20.05 -14.87 26.40
CA GLN A 990 19.13 -15.80 25.74
C GLN A 990 17.91 -15.07 25.17
N GLN A 991 17.31 -14.17 25.94
CA GLN A 991 16.14 -13.39 25.49
C GLN A 991 16.52 -12.44 24.34
N PHE A 992 17.74 -11.93 24.34
CA PHE A 992 18.25 -11.08 23.27
C PHE A 992 18.57 -11.88 22.00
N GLU A 993 19.07 -13.12 22.11
CA GLU A 993 19.20 -14.02 20.96
C GLU A 993 17.83 -14.34 20.35
N GLU A 994 16.82 -14.68 21.15
CA GLU A 994 15.45 -14.91 20.66
C GLU A 994 14.88 -13.68 19.93
N TRP A 995 15.22 -12.48 20.41
CA TRP A 995 14.85 -11.23 19.74
C TRP A 995 15.58 -11.07 18.39
N LEU A 996 16.89 -11.31 18.34
CA LEU A 996 17.68 -11.26 17.11
C LEU A 996 17.22 -12.30 16.07
N ASP A 997 16.77 -13.48 16.51
CA ASP A 997 16.17 -14.48 15.63
C ASP A 997 14.96 -13.88 14.90
N VAL A 998 14.05 -13.22 15.64
CA VAL A 998 12.88 -12.55 15.03
C VAL A 998 13.28 -11.39 14.14
N VAL A 999 14.28 -10.60 14.53
CA VAL A 999 14.82 -9.53 13.68
C VAL A 999 15.35 -10.11 12.37
N SER A 1000 16.12 -11.21 12.40
CA SER A 1000 16.70 -11.84 11.21
C SER A 1000 15.67 -12.41 10.23
N GLU A 1001 14.44 -12.64 10.70
CA GLU A 1001 13.30 -13.10 9.88
C GLU A 1001 12.47 -11.96 9.29
N SER A 1002 12.84 -10.70 9.54
CA SER A 1002 12.16 -9.53 9.02
C SER A 1002 12.70 -9.13 7.63
N ASP A 1003 12.36 -7.94 7.13
CA ASP A 1003 12.92 -7.42 5.88
C ASP A 1003 14.27 -6.72 6.10
N GLY A 1004 14.60 -6.36 7.34
CA GLY A 1004 15.89 -5.74 7.65
C GLY A 1004 16.05 -5.21 9.07
N ALA A 1005 17.26 -4.74 9.36
CA ALA A 1005 17.61 -4.04 10.58
C ALA A 1005 18.25 -2.68 10.26
N ILE A 1006 17.96 -1.68 11.09
CA ILE A 1006 18.57 -0.36 11.01
C ILE A 1006 19.36 -0.12 12.29
N CYS A 1007 20.67 -0.05 12.20
CA CYS A 1007 21.57 0.13 13.34
C CYS A 1007 21.80 1.61 13.64
N ILE A 1008 22.02 1.96 14.91
CA ILE A 1008 22.26 3.36 15.32
C ILE A 1008 23.70 3.84 15.04
N SER A 1009 24.54 2.98 14.48
CA SER A 1009 25.90 3.26 14.02
C SER A 1009 26.32 2.22 13.00
N LYS A 1010 27.32 2.56 12.19
CA LYS A 1010 27.95 1.61 11.27
C LYS A 1010 28.65 0.50 12.04
N SER A 1011 29.28 0.80 13.18
CA SER A 1011 29.93 -0.19 14.03
C SER A 1011 28.96 -1.28 14.50
N VAL A 1012 27.72 -0.90 14.86
CA VAL A 1012 26.68 -1.87 15.25
C VAL A 1012 26.15 -2.64 14.04
N ALA A 1013 26.07 -2.02 12.86
CA ALA A 1013 25.73 -2.72 11.62
C ALA A 1013 26.77 -3.78 11.26
N ASP A 1014 28.05 -3.44 11.34
CA ASP A 1014 29.17 -4.36 11.10
C ASP A 1014 29.13 -5.52 12.11
N ASP A 1015 28.89 -5.24 13.41
CA ASP A 1015 28.72 -6.27 14.45
C ASP A 1015 27.52 -7.21 14.18
N LEU A 1016 26.42 -6.67 13.66
CA LEU A 1016 25.22 -7.45 13.34
C LEU A 1016 25.44 -8.35 12.12
N GLU A 1017 26.07 -7.83 11.06
CA GLU A 1017 26.44 -8.61 9.88
C GLU A 1017 27.33 -9.80 10.29
N ASP A 1018 28.38 -9.53 11.08
CA ASP A 1018 29.28 -10.54 11.65
C ASP A 1018 28.53 -11.62 12.45
N TYR A 1019 27.55 -11.21 13.27
CA TYR A 1019 26.73 -12.14 14.07
C TYR A 1019 25.88 -13.05 13.19
N LEU A 1020 25.17 -12.48 12.21
CA LEU A 1020 24.27 -13.21 11.32
C LEU A 1020 25.02 -14.20 10.42
N GLU A 1021 26.21 -13.83 9.94
CA GLU A 1021 27.08 -14.74 9.19
C GLU A 1021 27.52 -15.94 10.04
N ARG A 1022 28.01 -15.70 11.26
CA ARG A 1022 28.48 -16.77 12.16
C ARG A 1022 27.38 -17.76 12.54
N LYS A 1023 26.15 -17.29 12.75
CA LYS A 1023 25.02 -18.15 13.10
C LYS A 1023 24.35 -18.79 11.89
N SER A 1024 24.76 -18.47 10.65
CA SER A 1024 24.10 -18.91 9.41
C SER A 1024 22.59 -18.56 9.41
N LEU A 1025 22.22 -17.45 10.04
CA LEU A 1025 20.83 -16.98 10.15
C LEU A 1025 20.38 -16.16 8.94
N ARG A 1026 21.29 -15.88 8.00
CA ARG A 1026 20.95 -15.27 6.71
C ARG A 1026 20.21 -16.31 5.84
N GLN A 1027 18.95 -16.55 6.17
CA GLN A 1027 18.10 -17.56 5.51
C GLN A 1027 17.58 -17.07 4.16
N THR A 1028 17.57 -15.76 3.91
CA THR A 1028 17.11 -15.14 2.66
C THR A 1028 18.13 -14.14 2.14
N SER A 1029 18.25 -14.01 0.82
CA SER A 1029 19.08 -13.00 0.15
C SER A 1029 18.58 -11.56 0.35
N ASP A 1030 17.42 -11.40 0.99
CA ASP A 1030 16.61 -10.18 0.92
C ASP A 1030 16.65 -9.37 2.24
N PHE A 1031 17.32 -9.88 3.30
CA PHE A 1031 17.48 -9.16 4.57
C PHE A 1031 18.49 -8.02 4.44
N GLN A 1032 18.04 -6.79 4.68
CA GLN A 1032 18.86 -5.57 4.55
C GLN A 1032 19.36 -5.07 5.91
N ILE A 1033 20.66 -4.77 5.99
CA ILE A 1033 21.24 -4.07 7.15
C ILE A 1033 21.61 -2.66 6.70
N ASP A 1034 21.10 -1.67 7.41
CA ASP A 1034 21.40 -0.26 7.18
C ASP A 1034 21.72 0.44 8.50
N TRP A 1035 22.10 1.72 8.44
CA TRP A 1035 22.44 2.46 9.67
C TRP A 1035 22.17 3.96 9.59
N PHE A 1036 21.99 4.59 10.74
CA PHE A 1036 21.85 6.04 10.89
C PHE A 1036 22.47 6.50 12.21
N HIS A 1037 22.90 7.77 12.28
CA HIS A 1037 23.42 8.35 13.52
C HIS A 1037 22.32 9.05 14.33
N LEU A 1038 22.45 9.02 15.66
CA LEU A 1038 21.51 9.68 16.57
C LEU A 1038 21.70 11.19 16.60
N GLY A 1039 20.59 11.91 16.78
CA GLY A 1039 20.59 13.35 17.03
C GLY A 1039 20.97 13.70 18.48
N ALA A 1040 21.26 14.98 18.76
CA ALA A 1040 21.66 15.39 20.11
C ALA A 1040 21.19 16.79 20.56
N ASP A 1041 20.39 17.54 19.79
CA ASP A 1041 19.89 18.85 20.20
C ASP A 1041 18.81 18.77 21.29
N LEU A 1042 19.01 19.57 22.35
CA LEU A 1042 18.22 19.56 23.57
C LEU A 1042 16.93 20.39 23.46
N GLN A 1043 16.74 21.16 22.39
CA GLN A 1043 15.62 22.10 22.24
C GLN A 1043 14.24 21.41 22.13
N TYR A 1044 14.21 20.09 21.87
CA TYR A 1044 12.97 19.33 21.61
C TYR A 1044 12.73 18.14 22.56
N SER A 1045 13.71 17.78 23.40
CA SER A 1045 13.46 16.95 24.57
C SER A 1045 12.88 17.84 25.66
N LEU A 1046 11.66 17.61 26.16
CA LEU A 1046 11.13 18.29 27.36
C LEU A 1046 12.14 18.14 28.51
N PRO A 1047 13.03 19.12 28.77
CA PRO A 1047 14.18 18.89 29.62
C PRO A 1047 13.72 18.93 31.06
N THR A 1048 14.20 17.98 31.87
CA THR A 1048 14.00 18.03 33.31
C THR A 1048 14.72 19.25 33.88
N ARG A 1049 14.01 20.03 34.72
CA ARG A 1049 14.53 21.27 35.33
C ARG A 1049 14.70 21.10 36.84
N GLY A 1050 15.57 21.91 37.42
CA GLY A 1050 15.78 21.97 38.86
C GLY A 1050 17.24 21.78 39.25
N MET A 1051 17.71 22.64 40.16
CA MET A 1051 19.08 22.66 40.66
C MET A 1051 19.08 22.24 42.14
N PRO A 1052 19.91 21.27 42.56
CA PRO A 1052 20.06 20.94 43.98
C PRO A 1052 20.54 22.13 44.81
N GLU A 1053 20.19 22.19 46.10
CA GLU A 1053 20.60 23.29 47.01
C GLU A 1053 22.13 23.45 47.10
N ASN A 1054 22.88 22.36 46.96
CA ASN A 1054 24.34 22.34 46.97
C ASN A 1054 24.99 22.49 45.58
N SER A 1055 24.21 22.77 44.53
CA SER A 1055 24.70 22.85 43.14
C SER A 1055 25.84 23.85 42.96
N ASN A 1056 25.73 25.07 43.53
CA ASN A 1056 26.79 26.09 43.46
C ASN A 1056 28.11 25.62 44.11
N GLN A 1057 28.04 24.86 45.20
CA GLN A 1057 29.24 24.33 45.86
C GLN A 1057 29.94 23.30 44.99
N VAL A 1058 29.17 22.38 44.38
CA VAL A 1058 29.70 21.36 43.48
C VAL A 1058 30.30 22.02 42.24
N LEU A 1059 29.56 22.89 41.54
CA LEU A 1059 30.03 23.56 40.32
C LEU A 1059 31.30 24.38 40.56
N ASN A 1060 31.40 25.09 41.68
CA ASN A 1060 32.62 25.80 42.06
C ASN A 1060 33.81 24.85 42.29
N ALA A 1061 33.59 23.69 42.90
CA ALA A 1061 34.62 22.68 43.07
C ALA A 1061 35.06 22.11 41.71
N LEU A 1062 34.13 21.87 40.79
CA LEU A 1062 34.43 21.38 39.43
C LEU A 1062 35.26 22.38 38.62
N HIS A 1063 34.98 23.67 38.78
CA HIS A 1063 35.69 24.75 38.09
C HIS A 1063 37.10 25.00 38.70
N ALA A 1064 37.26 24.85 40.02
CA ALA A 1064 38.48 25.21 40.73
C ALA A 1064 39.67 24.26 40.50
N GLN A 1065 39.42 23.00 40.12
CA GLN A 1065 40.46 22.01 39.83
C GLN A 1065 40.19 21.34 38.48
N CYS A 1066 41.18 20.60 37.96
CA CYS A 1066 41.01 19.85 36.72
C CYS A 1066 40.03 18.69 36.95
N SER A 1067 38.85 18.79 36.32
CA SER A 1067 37.70 17.91 36.53
C SER A 1067 37.46 16.97 35.34
N PHE A 1068 37.32 15.68 35.65
CA PHE A 1068 36.99 14.62 34.70
C PHE A 1068 35.57 14.12 34.94
N LEU A 1069 34.74 14.23 33.92
CA LEU A 1069 33.32 13.91 33.94
C LEU A 1069 33.06 12.56 33.25
N MET A 1070 32.39 11.65 33.94
CA MET A 1070 31.79 10.44 33.38
C MET A 1070 30.27 10.60 33.40
N VAL A 1071 29.61 10.34 32.27
CA VAL A 1071 28.14 10.42 32.15
C VAL A 1071 27.58 9.09 31.67
N GLY A 1072 26.66 8.52 32.44
CA GLY A 1072 25.97 7.28 32.09
C GLY A 1072 25.52 6.48 33.32
N THR A 1073 24.62 5.53 33.10
CA THR A 1073 24.20 4.58 34.16
C THR A 1073 25.41 3.80 34.67
N LEU A 1074 25.53 3.64 35.99
CA LEU A 1074 26.63 2.88 36.59
C LEU A 1074 26.41 1.39 36.34
N GLU A 1075 27.26 0.79 35.51
CA GLU A 1075 27.22 -0.63 35.15
C GLU A 1075 28.65 -1.14 34.82
N PRO A 1076 28.93 -2.45 34.94
CA PRO A 1076 30.29 -2.98 34.87
C PRO A 1076 31.04 -2.64 33.58
N ARG A 1077 30.34 -2.62 32.44
CA ARG A 1077 30.94 -2.35 31.13
C ARG A 1077 31.43 -0.91 30.95
N LYS A 1078 30.97 0.04 31.76
CA LYS A 1078 31.28 1.48 31.62
C LYS A 1078 32.64 1.87 32.23
N GLY A 1079 33.34 0.93 32.85
CA GLY A 1079 34.70 1.14 33.36
C GLY A 1079 34.82 2.00 34.62
N HIS A 1080 33.71 2.40 35.26
CA HIS A 1080 33.71 3.25 36.46
C HIS A 1080 34.62 2.74 37.58
N GLU A 1081 34.66 1.42 37.81
CA GLU A 1081 35.52 0.81 38.84
C GLU A 1081 37.03 0.95 38.53
N GLN A 1082 37.41 0.76 37.27
CA GLN A 1082 38.79 0.96 36.80
C GLN A 1082 39.19 2.42 36.95
N ILE A 1083 38.31 3.36 36.58
CA ILE A 1083 38.56 4.80 36.71
C ILE A 1083 38.69 5.20 38.17
N LEU A 1084 37.79 4.75 39.06
CA LEU A 1084 37.89 5.05 40.48
C LEU A 1084 39.23 4.58 41.07
N SER A 1085 39.65 3.37 40.71
CA SER A 1085 40.92 2.79 41.15
C SER A 1085 42.12 3.56 40.59
N ALA A 1086 42.04 4.09 39.36
CA ALA A 1086 43.07 4.97 38.79
C ALA A 1086 43.16 6.30 39.55
N PHE A 1087 42.01 6.90 39.91
CA PHE A 1087 41.97 8.14 40.70
C PHE A 1087 42.47 7.96 42.13
N GLU A 1088 42.24 6.81 42.75
CA GLU A 1088 42.83 6.46 44.05
C GLU A 1088 44.36 6.50 43.99
N ILE A 1089 44.98 5.88 42.97
CA ILE A 1089 46.43 5.94 42.74
C ILE A 1089 46.91 7.39 42.56
N LEU A 1090 46.16 8.20 41.81
CA LEU A 1090 46.49 9.61 41.58
C LEU A 1090 46.41 10.45 42.85
N TRP A 1091 45.38 10.25 43.67
CA TRP A 1091 45.21 10.94 44.93
C TRP A 1091 46.27 10.53 45.96
N GLU A 1092 46.61 9.23 46.04
CA GLU A 1092 47.71 8.74 46.88
C GLU A 1092 49.07 9.32 46.46
N SER A 1093 49.26 9.55 45.16
CA SER A 1093 50.44 10.19 44.57
C SER A 1093 50.43 11.73 44.71
N GLY A 1094 49.41 12.31 45.37
CA GLY A 1094 49.33 13.74 45.69
C GLY A 1094 48.76 14.63 44.58
N HIS A 1095 48.20 14.07 43.50
CA HIS A 1095 47.58 14.85 42.42
C HIS A 1095 46.21 15.42 42.83
N GLN A 1096 45.97 16.69 42.50
CA GLN A 1096 44.72 17.41 42.79
C GLN A 1096 43.79 17.42 41.57
N LEU A 1097 43.12 16.30 41.34
CA LEU A 1097 42.17 16.10 40.23
C LEU A 1097 40.79 15.71 40.78
N ASN A 1098 39.74 16.16 40.10
CA ASN A 1098 38.36 15.84 40.45
C ASN A 1098 37.79 14.75 39.52
N LEU A 1099 37.11 13.76 40.10
CA LEU A 1099 36.31 12.77 39.38
C LEU A 1099 34.82 13.00 39.64
N ILE A 1100 34.05 13.15 38.58
CA ILE A 1100 32.61 13.40 38.61
C ILE A 1100 31.94 12.26 37.86
N ILE A 1101 31.02 11.57 38.51
CA ILE A 1101 30.21 10.51 37.91
C ILE A 1101 28.76 10.97 37.97
N VAL A 1102 28.15 11.17 36.80
CA VAL A 1102 26.74 11.53 36.67
C VAL A 1102 25.96 10.36 36.08
N GLY A 1103 25.05 9.81 36.87
CA GLY A 1103 24.15 8.75 36.42
C GLY A 1103 23.59 7.91 37.55
N LYS A 1104 22.47 7.25 37.27
CA LYS A 1104 21.78 6.38 38.22
C LYS A 1104 22.53 5.06 38.43
N LYS A 1105 22.33 4.44 39.59
CA LYS A 1105 22.75 3.06 39.86
C LYS A 1105 22.10 2.08 38.85
N GLY A 1106 22.91 1.31 38.14
CA GLY A 1106 22.49 0.22 37.26
C GLY A 1106 22.52 -1.15 37.95
N TRP A 1107 22.96 -2.18 37.23
CA TRP A 1107 23.05 -3.56 37.71
C TRP A 1107 24.49 -3.93 38.09
N MET A 1108 24.68 -4.92 38.97
CA MET A 1108 25.98 -5.50 39.34
C MET A 1108 27.03 -4.48 39.85
N VAL A 1109 26.58 -3.35 40.40
CA VAL A 1109 27.46 -2.26 40.87
C VAL A 1109 27.25 -1.92 42.35
N ASP A 1110 26.59 -2.76 43.14
CA ASP A 1110 26.34 -2.51 44.56
C ASP A 1110 27.65 -2.18 45.31
N ALA A 1111 28.66 -3.05 45.17
CA ALA A 1111 29.97 -2.86 45.79
C ALA A 1111 30.68 -1.59 45.33
N LEU A 1112 30.53 -1.21 44.05
CA LEU A 1112 31.12 0.02 43.51
C LEU A 1112 30.43 1.27 44.08
N VAL A 1113 29.10 1.27 44.15
CA VAL A 1113 28.34 2.39 44.69
C VAL A 1113 28.65 2.58 46.18
N ASP A 1114 28.71 1.48 46.95
CA ASP A 1114 29.09 1.53 48.36
C ASP A 1114 30.53 2.06 48.52
N ARG A 1115 31.48 1.56 47.70
CA ARG A 1115 32.86 2.06 47.67
C ARG A 1115 32.95 3.55 47.38
N ILE A 1116 32.14 4.09 46.46
CA ILE A 1116 32.11 5.52 46.14
C ILE A 1116 31.53 6.33 47.32
N LYS A 1117 30.44 5.85 47.92
CA LYS A 1117 29.74 6.56 49.01
C LYS A 1117 30.59 6.64 50.28
N ASP A 1118 31.30 5.56 50.60
CA ASP A 1118 32.16 5.45 51.78
C ASP A 1118 33.57 6.03 51.57
N HIS A 1119 33.90 6.48 50.35
CA HIS A 1119 35.22 7.01 50.03
C HIS A 1119 35.51 8.33 50.76
N ASN A 1120 36.68 8.46 51.39
CA ASN A 1120 37.08 9.66 52.14
C ASN A 1120 37.18 10.96 51.31
N ARG A 1121 37.23 10.83 49.98
CA ARG A 1121 37.24 11.95 49.01
C ARG A 1121 35.85 12.33 48.48
N ASN A 1122 34.81 11.57 48.82
CA ASN A 1122 33.43 11.84 48.39
C ASN A 1122 32.97 13.21 48.90
N GLY A 1123 32.41 14.04 48.01
CA GLY A 1123 32.02 15.43 48.28
C GLY A 1123 33.18 16.43 48.35
N VAL A 1124 34.43 16.00 48.15
CA VAL A 1124 35.63 16.86 48.13
C VAL A 1124 36.27 16.87 46.74
N SER A 1125 36.70 15.71 46.24
CA SER A 1125 37.29 15.53 44.90
C SER A 1125 36.69 14.35 44.12
N LEU A 1126 35.76 13.63 44.73
CA LEU A 1126 34.93 12.60 44.10
C LEU A 1126 33.46 13.00 44.26
N PHE A 1127 32.70 13.03 43.16
CA PHE A 1127 31.30 13.44 43.17
C PHE A 1127 30.45 12.42 42.41
N LEU A 1128 29.48 11.78 43.09
CA LEU A 1128 28.45 10.95 42.47
C LEU A 1128 27.11 11.69 42.45
N ILE A 1129 26.54 11.86 41.26
CA ILE A 1129 25.30 12.61 41.03
C ILE A 1129 24.28 11.67 40.37
N GLU A 1130 23.40 11.08 41.18
CA GLU A 1130 22.49 10.01 40.72
C GLU A 1130 21.23 10.51 39.98
N ASN A 1131 20.84 11.77 40.19
CA ASN A 1131 19.60 12.37 39.65
C ASN A 1131 19.83 13.81 39.14
N ALA A 1132 20.80 14.00 38.26
CA ALA A 1132 20.96 15.30 37.61
C ALA A 1132 19.76 15.56 36.69
N SER A 1133 19.13 16.74 36.84
CA SER A 1133 18.24 17.26 35.81
C SER A 1133 19.04 17.60 34.55
N ASP A 1134 18.40 17.69 33.40
CA ASP A 1134 19.08 18.08 32.15
C ASP A 1134 19.71 19.47 32.28
N GLU A 1135 19.02 20.39 32.97
CA GLU A 1135 19.54 21.72 33.32
C GLU A 1135 20.81 21.64 34.19
N TYR A 1136 20.84 20.74 35.19
CA TYR A 1136 22.01 20.59 36.05
C TYR A 1136 23.16 19.88 35.34
N LEU A 1137 22.87 18.86 34.51
CA LEU A 1137 23.86 18.15 33.70
C LEU A 1137 24.54 19.10 32.70
N ASP A 1138 23.77 19.97 32.04
CA ASP A 1138 24.28 21.03 31.15
C ASP A 1138 25.28 21.95 31.89
N LYS A 1139 24.97 22.35 33.12
CA LYS A 1139 25.90 23.10 33.98
C LYS A 1139 27.12 22.32 34.43
N ILE A 1140 26.98 21.01 34.67
CA ILE A 1140 28.11 20.14 34.99
C ILE A 1140 29.06 20.03 33.81
N TYR A 1141 28.54 19.90 32.58
CA TYR A 1141 29.34 19.97 31.37
C TYR A 1141 30.07 21.32 31.29
N GLU A 1142 29.38 22.47 31.38
CA GLU A 1142 30.00 23.80 31.34
C GLU A 1142 31.18 23.98 32.32
N ASN A 1143 31.16 23.31 33.48
CA ASN A 1143 32.16 23.45 34.52
C ASN A 1143 33.22 22.34 34.55
N SER A 1144 33.09 21.31 33.69
CA SER A 1144 34.04 20.20 33.60
C SER A 1144 35.18 20.49 32.63
N LYS A 1145 36.38 19.94 32.87
CA LYS A 1145 37.56 20.14 32.00
C LYS A 1145 37.80 19.02 30.99
N CYS A 1146 37.28 17.81 31.26
CA CYS A 1146 37.38 16.66 30.37
C CYS A 1146 36.13 15.80 30.48
N LEU A 1147 35.61 15.30 29.35
CA LEU A 1147 34.78 14.09 29.37
C LEU A 1147 35.68 12.86 29.35
N LEU A 1148 35.46 11.92 30.25
CA LEU A 1148 36.13 10.63 30.31
C LEU A 1148 35.16 9.50 29.94
N ALA A 1149 35.25 9.01 28.70
CA ALA A 1149 34.41 7.93 28.18
C ALA A 1149 35.16 6.59 28.23
N ALA A 1150 35.02 5.86 29.33
CA ALA A 1150 35.84 4.67 29.63
C ALA A 1150 35.21 3.31 29.29
N SER A 1151 34.04 3.32 28.65
CA SER A 1151 33.27 2.13 28.30
C SER A 1151 34.08 1.14 27.47
N TYR A 1152 33.99 -0.15 27.82
CA TYR A 1152 34.62 -1.24 27.06
C TYR A 1152 33.98 -1.44 25.69
N ASP A 1153 32.70 -1.11 25.53
CA ASP A 1153 32.00 -1.03 24.25
C ASP A 1153 30.67 -0.23 24.41
N GLU A 1154 30.12 0.31 23.32
CA GLU A 1154 28.89 1.12 23.27
C GLU A 1154 28.12 0.93 21.94
N GLY A 1155 26.83 1.27 21.92
CA GLY A 1155 26.08 1.34 20.66
C GLY A 1155 26.30 2.63 19.85
N PHE A 1156 26.56 3.76 20.54
CA PHE A 1156 26.76 5.07 19.88
C PHE A 1156 27.68 6.01 20.68
N GLY A 1157 27.29 6.36 21.92
CA GLY A 1157 28.08 7.26 22.77
C GLY A 1157 27.63 8.73 22.75
N LEU A 1158 26.34 9.00 23.01
CA LEU A 1158 25.79 10.37 23.13
C LEU A 1158 26.60 11.34 24.02
N PRO A 1159 27.21 10.92 25.15
CA PRO A 1159 28.02 11.84 25.97
C PRO A 1159 29.16 12.51 25.21
N LEU A 1160 29.74 11.85 24.19
CA LEU A 1160 30.80 12.43 23.35
C LEU A 1160 30.29 13.68 22.62
N ILE A 1161 29.06 13.60 22.08
CA ILE A 1161 28.42 14.71 21.38
C ILE A 1161 28.02 15.82 22.35
N GLU A 1162 27.50 15.45 23.52
CA GLU A 1162 27.16 16.41 24.57
C GLU A 1162 28.41 17.19 25.03
N ALA A 1163 29.54 16.53 25.26
CA ALA A 1163 30.80 17.20 25.59
C ALA A 1163 31.33 18.10 24.47
N ALA A 1164 31.23 17.67 23.21
CA ALA A 1164 31.63 18.46 22.06
C ALA A 1164 30.84 19.77 21.94
N LYS A 1165 29.54 19.77 22.28
CA LYS A 1165 28.70 20.99 22.29
C LYS A 1165 29.18 22.05 23.27
N HIS A 1166 29.69 21.62 24.42
CA HIS A 1166 30.28 22.51 25.41
C HIS A 1166 31.76 22.81 25.15
N SER A 1167 32.31 22.35 24.01
CA SER A 1167 33.73 22.47 23.66
C SER A 1167 34.67 21.87 24.73
N ILE A 1168 34.22 20.83 25.43
CA ILE A 1168 35.00 20.13 26.44
C ILE A 1168 35.82 19.04 25.75
N PRO A 1169 37.15 18.98 25.92
CA PRO A 1169 37.93 17.91 25.34
C PRO A 1169 37.53 16.53 25.85
N ILE A 1170 37.73 15.53 25.00
CA ILE A 1170 37.25 14.16 25.23
C ILE A 1170 38.46 13.22 25.35
N LEU A 1171 38.49 12.43 26.43
CA LEU A 1171 39.37 11.28 26.60
C LEU A 1171 38.50 10.02 26.56
N ALA A 1172 38.59 9.27 25.46
CA ALA A 1172 37.74 8.11 25.19
C ALA A 1172 38.56 6.82 25.08
N ARG A 1173 37.99 5.68 25.44
CA ARG A 1173 38.62 4.39 25.14
C ARG A 1173 38.71 4.18 23.63
N ASP A 1174 39.78 3.55 23.15
CA ASP A 1174 39.96 3.25 21.73
C ASP A 1174 39.07 2.07 21.29
N ILE A 1175 37.80 2.37 21.01
CA ILE A 1175 36.80 1.41 20.51
C ILE A 1175 36.20 1.88 19.18
N PRO A 1176 35.74 0.96 18.30
CA PRO A 1176 35.27 1.31 16.95
C PRO A 1176 34.21 2.42 16.91
N VAL A 1177 33.18 2.33 17.75
CA VAL A 1177 32.07 3.29 17.75
C VAL A 1177 32.50 4.69 18.22
N PHE A 1178 33.45 4.81 19.15
CA PHE A 1178 33.97 6.11 19.56
C PHE A 1178 34.87 6.73 18.48
N ARG A 1179 35.58 5.92 17.69
CA ARG A 1179 36.29 6.37 16.48
C ARG A 1179 35.31 6.84 15.41
N GLU A 1180 34.20 6.13 15.24
CA GLU A 1180 33.15 6.50 14.29
C GLU A 1180 32.48 7.84 14.66
N VAL A 1181 32.12 8.03 15.93
CA VAL A 1181 31.38 9.23 16.38
C VAL A 1181 32.28 10.44 16.56
N ALA A 1182 33.44 10.28 17.22
CA ALA A 1182 34.30 11.43 17.52
C ALA A 1182 35.42 11.66 16.49
N GLY A 1183 35.76 10.68 15.64
CA GLY A 1183 36.83 10.82 14.65
C GLY A 1183 38.14 11.28 15.28
N ASP A 1184 38.71 12.37 14.78
CA ASP A 1184 39.91 12.96 15.37
C ASP A 1184 39.62 13.91 16.55
N ALA A 1185 38.36 14.20 16.88
CA ALA A 1185 37.98 15.19 17.90
C ALA A 1185 38.14 14.72 19.36
N ALA A 1186 38.60 13.48 19.57
CA ALA A 1186 38.88 12.90 20.89
C ALA A 1186 40.31 12.34 20.99
N LEU A 1187 40.85 12.32 22.21
CA LEU A 1187 42.05 11.55 22.52
C LEU A 1187 41.65 10.13 22.95
N TYR A 1188 42.34 9.13 22.40
CA TYR A 1188 42.02 7.73 22.61
C TYR A 1188 43.03 7.02 23.51
N PHE A 1189 42.57 6.13 24.38
CA PHE A 1189 43.41 5.32 25.26
C PHE A 1189 43.06 3.82 25.23
N SER A 1190 44.03 2.97 25.55
CA SER A 1190 43.87 1.49 25.55
C SER A 1190 44.28 0.84 26.89
N ALA A 1191 44.13 1.57 28.00
CA ALA A 1191 44.51 1.10 29.34
C ALA A 1191 43.64 -0.07 29.85
N ASP A 1192 44.30 -1.18 30.21
CA ASP A 1192 43.65 -2.40 30.69
C ASP A 1192 43.56 -2.47 32.21
N ASN A 1193 44.37 -1.68 32.93
CA ASN A 1193 44.38 -1.64 34.39
C ASN A 1193 44.47 -0.21 34.94
N ALA A 1194 44.28 -0.07 36.26
CA ALA A 1194 44.24 1.22 36.95
C ALA A 1194 45.56 2.01 36.87
N GLU A 1195 46.72 1.34 36.83
CA GLU A 1195 48.03 1.99 36.75
C GLU A 1195 48.30 2.56 35.35
N GLN A 1196 47.95 1.82 34.29
CA GLN A 1196 47.99 2.36 32.94
C GLN A 1196 47.01 3.52 32.78
N MET A 1197 45.80 3.39 33.33
CA MET A 1197 44.77 4.43 33.26
C MET A 1197 45.19 5.72 33.98
N SER A 1198 45.84 5.61 35.14
CA SER A 1198 46.34 6.79 35.87
C SER A 1198 47.43 7.53 35.07
N ASN A 1199 48.29 6.80 34.37
CA ASN A 1199 49.28 7.38 33.45
C ASN A 1199 48.63 8.10 32.26
N GLU A 1200 47.56 7.55 31.67
CA GLU A 1200 46.82 8.19 30.58
C GLU A 1200 46.13 9.49 31.03
N ILE A 1201 45.51 9.49 32.22
CA ILE A 1201 44.90 10.68 32.82
C ILE A 1201 45.95 11.78 33.05
N LEU A 1202 47.14 11.42 33.55
CA LEU A 1202 48.24 12.37 33.74
C LEU A 1202 48.81 12.89 32.43
N SER A 1203 48.95 12.01 31.43
CA SER A 1203 49.37 12.38 30.07
C SER A 1203 48.42 13.42 29.49
N TRP A 1204 47.12 13.15 29.58
CA TRP A 1204 46.07 14.09 29.18
C TRP A 1204 46.17 15.41 29.96
N ALA A 1205 46.28 15.38 31.29
CA ALA A 1205 46.31 16.59 32.12
C ALA A 1205 47.54 17.48 31.82
N ARG A 1206 48.69 16.88 31.49
CA ARG A 1206 49.88 17.60 31.03
C ARG A 1206 49.65 18.26 29.67
N LYS A 1207 49.06 17.55 28.71
CA LYS A 1207 48.71 18.11 27.40
C LYS A 1207 47.72 19.27 27.53
N TYR A 1208 46.70 19.12 28.38
CA TYR A 1208 45.70 20.17 28.64
C TYR A 1208 46.36 21.43 29.18
N SER A 1209 47.28 21.27 30.14
CA SER A 1209 48.01 22.39 30.74
C SER A 1209 48.99 23.06 29.76
N ALA A 1210 49.47 22.32 28.76
CA ALA A 1210 50.34 22.82 27.70
C ALA A 1210 49.57 23.49 26.54
N GLY A 1211 48.24 23.44 26.54
CA GLY A 1211 47.41 23.87 25.41
C GLY A 1211 47.51 22.96 24.18
N ASP A 1212 48.05 21.74 24.35
CA ASP A 1212 48.27 20.74 23.30
C ASP A 1212 47.15 19.70 23.30
N ILE A 1213 45.90 20.17 23.34
CA ILE A 1213 44.70 19.34 23.28
C ILE A 1213 43.81 19.82 22.14
N GLN A 1214 43.35 18.85 21.36
CA GLN A 1214 42.43 19.09 20.27
C GLN A 1214 41.06 19.51 20.80
N GLU A 1215 40.52 20.58 20.23
CA GLU A 1215 39.19 21.09 20.59
C GLU A 1215 38.10 20.18 20.02
N SER A 1216 37.15 19.77 20.86
CA SER A 1216 36.01 18.94 20.47
C SER A 1216 34.92 19.71 19.71
N LYS A 1217 35.00 21.05 19.64
CA LYS A 1217 33.97 21.93 19.07
C LYS A 1217 33.63 21.67 17.60
N ASN A 1218 34.56 21.10 16.85
CA ASN A 1218 34.41 20.79 15.42
C ASN A 1218 33.92 19.35 15.17
N MET A 1219 33.59 18.60 16.22
CA MET A 1219 33.08 17.24 16.08
C MET A 1219 31.73 17.26 15.32
N PRO A 1220 31.59 16.51 14.22
CA PRO A 1220 30.33 16.45 13.49
C PRO A 1220 29.26 15.77 14.33
N TRP A 1221 28.06 16.35 14.38
CA TRP A 1221 26.90 15.74 15.02
C TRP A 1221 25.61 16.14 14.30
N LEU A 1222 24.55 15.35 14.47
CA LEU A 1222 23.26 15.55 13.80
C LEU A 1222 22.22 16.19 14.72
N THR A 1223 21.31 16.99 14.16
CA THR A 1223 20.06 17.32 14.85
C THR A 1223 19.11 16.12 14.83
N TRP A 1224 18.12 16.09 15.72
CA TRP A 1224 17.07 15.06 15.72
C TRP A 1224 16.30 15.02 14.40
N ARG A 1225 16.05 16.18 13.78
CA ARG A 1225 15.46 16.26 12.44
C ARG A 1225 16.32 15.55 11.39
N GLN A 1226 17.63 15.84 11.35
CA GLN A 1226 18.55 15.17 10.43
C GLN A 1226 18.65 13.66 10.69
N SER A 1227 18.63 13.26 11.97
CA SER A 1227 18.61 11.85 12.38
C SER A 1227 17.33 11.15 11.90
N ALA A 1228 16.17 11.79 12.07
CA ALA A 1228 14.87 11.28 11.64
C ALA A 1228 14.76 11.19 10.10
N ASP A 1229 15.32 12.15 9.36
CA ASP A 1229 15.41 12.11 7.90
C ASP A 1229 16.34 10.98 7.42
N ASN A 1230 17.45 10.75 8.11
CA ASN A 1230 18.37 9.65 7.79
C ASN A 1230 17.74 8.28 8.11
N LEU A 1231 17.03 8.15 9.24
CA LEU A 1231 16.27 6.94 9.56
C LEU A 1231 15.19 6.68 8.51
N PHE A 1232 14.48 7.73 8.07
CA PHE A 1232 13.50 7.59 6.99
C PHE A 1232 14.16 7.10 5.70
N LYS A 1233 15.33 7.63 5.31
CA LYS A 1233 16.08 7.14 4.14
C LYS A 1233 16.50 5.67 4.27
N ALA A 1234 16.96 5.24 5.45
CA ALA A 1234 17.36 3.85 5.71
C ALA A 1234 16.19 2.84 5.70
N LEU A 1235 14.93 3.32 5.74
CA LEU A 1235 13.76 2.45 5.61
C LEU A 1235 13.55 1.95 4.17
N PHE A 1236 13.96 2.71 3.15
CA PHE A 1236 13.75 2.42 1.71
C PHE A 1236 15.03 1.96 1.04
#